data_AF-A0A820DML4-F1
#
_entry.id   AF-A0A820DML4-F1
#
_cell.length_a   1.000
_cell.length_b   1.000
_cell.length_c   1.000
_cell.angle_alpha   90.00
_cell.angle_beta   90.00
_cell.angle_gamma   90.00
#
_symmetry.space_group_name_H-M   'P 1'
#
loop_
_entity.id
_entity.type
_entity.pdbx_description
1 polymer ?
#
loop_
_entity_poly.entity_id
_entity_poly.type
_entity_poly.pdbx_seq_one_letter_code
_entity_poly.pdbx_strand_id
1 'polypeptide(L)'
;MEEGKSNRHIAVTNMNEHSSRSHSVFLIHVKQENVENEKKLTGKLYLVDLAGSEKVSKTGAEGQVLDEAKNINKSLSALGNVISALADGTKSHVPYRDSKLTRILQESLGGNARTTIIICCSPASYNESETKSTLEFGKRAKCIKNSVTVNEELTAEEWKRRWEKEREKVARLKGQLSRAEMELERWRCGETVTKDEQINLQEADETLSTTQSMMSLSTATSSVLSPVSSVTTTLAVGNPLGGLDTRSINVDEWEKERSALYQQLDEKDDEINNLAQTIERFKLQTNEQDELFNQARKDNENLQAELNRLQQESESAKEEVKEVLQALEELAVNYDQKTQEVETKSKENETLAQELDVKLSSLNGIREELESLREASQQHRKRFFDMILVLLRDVGDIGTIVGGQMNEQKKPTIENLDQADEEFTLARLYLNKLKTEARSISARLSELELEKVDHQKGIGLKDKELDESHLLIQQHEAKMRSMLESIKELEEKKRILEQTQDLLNEELVKLRAQGRVVGSSSDIQKELSQQMEQISEEHQKQLTTLRDEIRTKETQMEALKDSLQKLQLSYEKLSGDYEKLKKEETDKSSRLQEMTLQQERREQAKQDLKGLEETVAKELQTLHNLRKLFVQDLQARLKKSQKQPETEEDDLGGSVAQKQKISFLENNLDQLTKVHKQLVRENADLRCELPKLEKRLKATMDRVKSLEQALKEAKESAMKDRKRYQCEVDRIKEAVRQRNLARRTNAAQIVKPIRAGVNPSTNTSTPIPTIRGSGGQLMDQ
;
A
#
# COMPACT_ATOMS: atom_id res chain seq x y z
N MET A 1 0.16 6.97 -29.98
CA MET A 1 0.06 5.74 -30.81
C MET A 1 1.38 5.40 -31.49
N GLU A 2 2.04 6.37 -32.14
CA GLU A 2 3.29 6.16 -32.90
C GLU A 2 4.44 5.63 -32.04
N GLU A 3 4.65 6.16 -30.84
CA GLU A 3 5.59 5.62 -29.84
C GLU A 3 5.37 4.11 -29.58
N GLY A 4 4.11 3.68 -29.43
CA GLY A 4 3.76 2.27 -29.26
C GLY A 4 4.03 1.40 -30.51
N LYS A 5 4.06 2.00 -31.71
CA LYS A 5 4.57 1.32 -32.93
C LYS A 5 6.09 1.27 -32.92
N SER A 6 6.77 2.35 -32.54
CA SER A 6 8.23 2.42 -32.45
C SER A 6 8.83 1.45 -31.42
N ASN A 7 8.08 1.15 -30.36
CA ASN A 7 8.47 0.20 -29.31
C ASN A 7 8.08 -1.26 -29.63
N ARG A 8 7.49 -1.54 -30.80
CA ARG A 8 7.17 -2.91 -31.23
C ARG A 8 8.44 -3.60 -31.74
N HIS A 9 8.70 -4.82 -31.26
CA HIS A 9 9.78 -5.64 -31.81
C HIS A 9 9.45 -6.05 -33.25
N ILE A 10 10.25 -5.53 -34.19
CA ILE A 10 10.23 -5.87 -35.62
C ILE A 10 11.61 -6.46 -35.95
N ALA A 11 11.61 -7.58 -36.65
CA ALA A 11 12.80 -8.19 -37.22
C ALA A 11 12.43 -8.80 -38.57
N VAL A 12 13.32 -8.68 -39.55
CA VAL A 12 13.09 -9.08 -40.95
C VAL A 12 13.03 -10.61 -41.07
N THR A 13 12.14 -11.11 -41.94
CA THR A 13 12.22 -12.50 -42.44
C THR A 13 12.21 -12.49 -43.97
N ASN A 14 12.69 -13.59 -44.58
CA ASN A 14 12.65 -13.78 -46.04
C ASN A 14 11.24 -13.80 -46.65
N MET A 15 10.18 -13.79 -45.82
CA MET A 15 8.78 -13.74 -46.25
C MET A 15 8.11 -12.39 -45.99
N ASN A 16 8.60 -11.57 -45.04
CA ASN A 16 8.06 -10.24 -44.79
C ASN A 16 9.01 -9.38 -43.92
N GLU A 17 9.17 -8.10 -44.28
CA GLU A 17 10.19 -7.22 -43.68
C GLU A 17 9.71 -6.51 -42.40
N HIS A 18 8.43 -6.14 -42.31
CA HIS A 18 8.00 -5.02 -41.45
C HIS A 18 6.96 -5.37 -40.33
N SER A 19 6.41 -6.58 -40.27
CA SER A 19 5.26 -6.85 -39.35
C SER A 19 5.14 -8.25 -38.74
N SER A 20 5.79 -9.28 -39.28
CA SER A 20 5.37 -10.68 -39.11
C SER A 20 5.54 -11.30 -37.71
N ARG A 21 6.24 -10.64 -36.77
CA ARG A 21 6.88 -11.32 -35.62
C ARG A 21 6.36 -10.95 -34.21
N SER A 22 5.28 -10.19 -34.09
CA SER A 22 4.69 -9.88 -32.78
C SER A 22 3.18 -9.61 -32.86
N HIS A 23 2.41 -10.05 -31.86
CA HIS A 23 1.01 -9.67 -31.71
C HIS A 23 0.91 -8.34 -30.96
N SER A 24 -0.01 -7.47 -31.37
CA SER A 24 -0.33 -6.22 -30.67
C SER A 24 -1.80 -6.23 -30.26
N VAL A 25 -2.07 -5.82 -29.02
CA VAL A 25 -3.44 -5.62 -28.50
C VAL A 25 -3.53 -4.20 -27.99
N PHE A 26 -4.37 -3.39 -28.62
CA PHE A 26 -4.64 -2.01 -28.24
C PHE A 26 -6.07 -1.91 -27.71
N LEU A 27 -6.22 -1.59 -26.43
CA LEU A 27 -7.51 -1.44 -25.76
C LEU A 27 -7.91 0.04 -25.68
N ILE A 28 -9.04 0.38 -26.30
CA ILE A 28 -9.72 1.64 -26.09
C ILE A 28 -10.83 1.39 -25.06
N HIS A 29 -10.74 2.03 -23.90
CA HIS A 29 -11.76 1.97 -22.85
C HIS A 29 -12.47 3.32 -22.76
N VAL A 30 -13.73 3.36 -23.19
CA VAL A 30 -14.61 4.52 -23.08
C VAL A 30 -15.49 4.35 -21.86
N LYS A 31 -15.49 5.33 -20.95
CA LYS A 31 -16.49 5.44 -19.89
C LYS A 31 -17.37 6.64 -20.18
N GLN A 32 -18.68 6.46 -20.11
CA GLN A 32 -19.67 7.51 -20.23
C GLN A 32 -20.52 7.54 -18.95
N GLU A 33 -20.75 8.74 -18.43
CA GLU A 33 -21.62 8.99 -17.28
C GLU A 33 -22.68 9.98 -17.72
N ASN A 34 -23.95 9.62 -17.59
CA ASN A 34 -25.05 10.51 -17.94
C ASN A 34 -25.61 11.17 -16.68
N VAL A 35 -25.39 12.48 -16.57
CA VAL A 35 -25.75 13.33 -15.42
C VAL A 35 -27.27 13.45 -15.24
N GLU A 36 -28.06 13.34 -16.31
CA GLU A 36 -29.53 13.39 -16.23
C GLU A 36 -30.15 12.05 -15.78
N ASN A 37 -29.43 10.94 -15.97
CA ASN A 37 -29.95 9.59 -15.78
C ASN A 37 -29.31 8.85 -14.59
N GLU A 38 -28.28 9.40 -13.95
CA GLU A 38 -27.42 8.76 -12.93
C GLU A 38 -26.77 7.42 -13.38
N LYS A 39 -26.78 7.11 -14.68
CA LYS A 39 -26.27 5.85 -15.27
C LYS A 39 -24.83 5.98 -15.78
N LYS A 40 -24.04 4.91 -15.61
CA LYS A 40 -22.71 4.78 -16.20
C LYS A 40 -22.68 3.65 -17.23
N LEU A 41 -22.02 3.89 -18.36
CA LEU A 41 -21.86 2.95 -19.45
C LEU A 41 -20.37 2.72 -19.72
N THR A 42 -19.92 1.47 -19.79
CA THR A 42 -18.50 1.11 -19.97
C THR A 42 -18.26 0.31 -21.25
N GLY A 43 -17.68 0.98 -22.26
CA GLY A 43 -17.35 0.41 -23.56
C GLY A 43 -15.88 0.03 -23.66
N LYS A 44 -15.61 -1.23 -24.02
CA LYS A 44 -14.26 -1.72 -24.36
C LYS A 44 -14.19 -2.05 -25.85
N LEU A 45 -13.21 -1.49 -26.55
CA LEU A 45 -12.88 -1.84 -27.93
C LEU A 45 -11.44 -2.38 -27.99
N TYR A 46 -11.32 -3.66 -28.32
CA TYR A 46 -10.04 -4.33 -28.53
C TYR A 46 -9.68 -4.29 -30.01
N LEU A 47 -8.64 -3.53 -30.36
CA LEU A 47 -8.01 -3.55 -31.68
C LEU A 47 -6.81 -4.49 -31.62
N VAL A 48 -6.91 -5.63 -32.31
CA VAL A 48 -5.93 -6.71 -32.24
C VAL A 48 -5.26 -6.89 -33.60
N ASP A 49 -3.94 -6.71 -33.63
CA ASP A 49 -3.09 -7.01 -34.78
C ASP A 49 -2.33 -8.31 -34.50
N LEU A 50 -2.48 -9.31 -35.35
CA LEU A 50 -1.90 -10.64 -35.16
C LEU A 50 -0.65 -10.81 -36.02
N ALA A 51 0.36 -11.46 -35.43
CA ALA A 51 1.53 -11.93 -36.17
C ALA A 51 1.15 -12.94 -37.27
N GLY A 52 2.10 -13.22 -38.16
CA GLY A 52 1.91 -14.11 -39.30
C GLY A 52 1.49 -15.52 -38.90
N SER A 53 0.53 -16.10 -39.65
CA SER A 53 0.03 -17.46 -39.45
C SER A 53 0.74 -18.51 -40.32
N GLU A 54 1.82 -18.12 -41.01
CA GLU A 54 2.59 -19.00 -41.87
C GLU A 54 3.35 -20.08 -41.08
N LYS A 55 3.46 -21.26 -41.69
CA LYS A 55 4.23 -22.38 -41.13
C LYS A 55 5.71 -22.02 -41.04
N VAL A 56 6.30 -22.22 -39.87
CA VAL A 56 7.72 -21.96 -39.57
C VAL A 56 8.68 -22.64 -40.57
N SER A 57 8.31 -23.80 -41.13
CA SER A 57 9.10 -24.48 -42.16
C SER A 57 9.22 -23.74 -43.50
N LYS A 58 8.35 -22.76 -43.78
CA LYS A 58 8.42 -21.91 -44.99
C LYS A 58 9.27 -20.64 -44.80
N THR A 59 9.60 -20.24 -43.57
CA THR A 59 10.27 -18.95 -43.32
C THR A 59 11.79 -19.01 -43.39
N GLY A 60 12.39 -20.20 -43.41
CA GLY A 60 13.85 -20.37 -43.41
C GLY A 60 14.52 -19.93 -42.11
N ALA A 61 13.76 -19.84 -41.00
CA ALA A 61 14.27 -19.36 -39.72
C ALA A 61 15.15 -20.39 -39.01
N GLU A 62 16.34 -19.98 -38.56
CA GLU A 62 17.30 -20.82 -37.82
C GLU A 62 17.61 -20.24 -36.43
N GLY A 63 18.16 -21.08 -35.53
CA GLY A 63 18.58 -20.68 -34.18
C GLY A 63 17.49 -19.97 -33.37
N GLN A 64 17.82 -18.82 -32.78
CA GLN A 64 16.88 -18.04 -31.95
C GLN A 64 15.65 -17.55 -32.74
N VAL A 65 15.81 -17.30 -34.05
CA VAL A 65 14.72 -16.87 -34.95
C VAL A 65 13.66 -17.95 -35.09
N LEU A 66 14.07 -19.23 -35.09
CA LEU A 66 13.21 -20.40 -35.14
C LEU A 66 12.35 -20.52 -33.87
N ASP A 67 12.96 -20.35 -32.68
CA ASP A 67 12.25 -20.51 -31.40
C ASP A 67 11.30 -19.34 -31.10
N GLU A 68 11.63 -18.13 -31.55
CA GLU A 68 10.69 -17.01 -31.59
C GLU A 68 9.48 -17.33 -32.50
N ALA A 69 9.72 -17.85 -33.71
CA ALA A 69 8.67 -18.25 -34.65
C ALA A 69 7.77 -19.39 -34.13
N LYS A 70 8.33 -20.36 -33.37
CA LYS A 70 7.55 -21.38 -32.65
C LYS A 70 6.64 -20.76 -31.59
N ASN A 71 7.14 -19.81 -30.80
CA ASN A 71 6.36 -19.19 -29.71
C ASN A 71 5.22 -18.30 -30.24
N ILE A 72 5.44 -17.60 -31.35
CA ILE A 72 4.38 -16.87 -32.09
C ILE A 72 3.27 -17.85 -32.51
N ASN A 73 3.64 -18.89 -33.26
CA ASN A 73 2.69 -19.87 -33.78
C ASN A 73 1.99 -20.70 -32.68
N LYS A 74 2.61 -20.89 -31.51
CA LYS A 74 1.94 -21.49 -30.33
C LYS A 74 0.73 -20.67 -29.89
N SER A 75 0.82 -19.34 -29.91
CA SER A 75 -0.28 -18.46 -29.49
C SER A 75 -1.44 -18.45 -30.50
N LEU A 76 -1.14 -18.54 -31.81
CA LEU A 76 -2.14 -18.72 -32.87
C LEU A 76 -2.76 -20.12 -32.86
N SER A 77 -1.99 -21.15 -32.51
CA SER A 77 -2.49 -22.53 -32.36
C SER A 77 -3.50 -22.62 -31.20
N ALA A 78 -3.20 -21.98 -30.06
CA ALA A 78 -4.15 -21.86 -28.95
C ALA A 78 -5.44 -21.13 -29.35
N LEU A 79 -5.33 -20.05 -30.13
CA LEU A 79 -6.49 -19.33 -30.69
C LEU A 79 -7.32 -20.23 -31.62
N GLY A 80 -6.68 -21.03 -32.47
CA GLY A 80 -7.35 -22.04 -33.31
C GLY A 80 -8.04 -23.15 -32.52
N ASN A 81 -7.46 -23.59 -31.40
CA ASN A 81 -8.05 -24.58 -30.49
C ASN A 81 -9.31 -24.02 -29.80
N VAL A 82 -9.23 -22.79 -29.28
CA VAL A 82 -10.37 -22.07 -28.68
C VAL A 82 -11.50 -21.89 -29.69
N ILE A 83 -11.19 -21.41 -30.89
CA ILE A 83 -12.19 -21.22 -31.96
C ILE A 83 -12.82 -22.54 -32.40
N SER A 84 -12.06 -23.64 -32.44
CA SER A 84 -12.60 -24.96 -32.75
C SER A 84 -13.54 -25.45 -31.63
N ALA A 85 -13.13 -25.34 -30.36
CA ALA A 85 -13.98 -25.76 -29.24
C ALA A 85 -15.30 -24.97 -29.14
N LEU A 86 -15.27 -23.67 -29.45
CA LEU A 86 -16.46 -22.82 -29.53
C LEU A 86 -17.35 -23.12 -30.75
N ALA A 87 -16.76 -23.47 -31.89
CA ALA A 87 -17.50 -23.87 -33.10
C ALA A 87 -18.13 -25.27 -32.98
N ASP A 88 -17.46 -26.20 -32.28
CA ASP A 88 -17.95 -27.55 -32.01
C ASP A 88 -19.14 -27.55 -31.03
N GLY A 89 -19.20 -26.59 -30.10
CA GLY A 89 -20.26 -26.41 -29.10
C GLY A 89 -20.41 -27.51 -28.04
N THR A 90 -19.78 -28.67 -28.23
CA THR A 90 -19.90 -29.87 -27.38
C THR A 90 -18.96 -29.90 -26.17
N LYS A 91 -17.98 -29.00 -26.11
CA LYS A 91 -16.92 -28.99 -25.09
C LYS A 91 -17.26 -28.02 -23.96
N SER A 92 -17.61 -28.57 -22.79
CA SER A 92 -17.88 -27.80 -21.56
C SER A 92 -16.69 -26.89 -21.15
N HIS A 93 -15.45 -27.34 -21.35
CA HIS A 93 -14.24 -26.55 -21.08
C HIS A 93 -13.56 -26.08 -22.38
N VAL A 94 -13.47 -24.75 -22.56
CA VAL A 94 -12.76 -24.11 -23.67
C VAL A 94 -11.35 -23.65 -23.20
N PRO A 95 -10.26 -24.00 -23.91
CA PRO A 95 -8.89 -23.87 -23.41
C PRO A 95 -8.31 -22.45 -23.53
N TYR A 96 -9.00 -21.42 -23.00
CA TYR A 96 -8.50 -20.04 -23.03
C TYR A 96 -7.13 -19.87 -22.35
N ARG A 97 -6.79 -20.74 -21.38
CA ARG A 97 -5.58 -20.64 -20.55
C ARG A 97 -4.27 -20.94 -21.31
N ASP A 98 -4.33 -21.62 -22.46
CA ASP A 98 -3.16 -22.09 -23.24
C ASP A 98 -2.26 -20.95 -23.76
N SER A 99 -2.81 -19.74 -23.90
CA SER A 99 -2.08 -18.53 -24.32
C SER A 99 -2.57 -17.30 -23.56
N LYS A 100 -1.66 -16.35 -23.30
CA LYS A 100 -2.03 -15.03 -22.75
C LYS A 100 -2.99 -14.28 -23.68
N LEU A 101 -2.84 -14.46 -25.00
CA LEU A 101 -3.72 -13.87 -26.01
C LEU A 101 -5.16 -14.37 -25.86
N THR A 102 -5.37 -15.69 -25.75
CA THR A 102 -6.71 -16.28 -25.62
C THR A 102 -7.36 -15.98 -24.27
N ARG A 103 -6.59 -15.74 -23.20
CA ARG A 103 -7.12 -15.20 -21.93
C ARG A 103 -7.60 -13.77 -22.07
N ILE A 104 -6.87 -12.90 -22.77
CA ILE A 104 -7.29 -11.51 -23.00
C ILE A 104 -8.53 -11.44 -23.90
N LEU A 105 -8.61 -12.32 -24.90
CA LEU A 105 -9.74 -12.37 -25.86
C LEU A 105 -10.90 -13.27 -25.40
N GLN A 106 -10.92 -13.73 -24.15
CA GLN A 106 -12.01 -14.56 -23.61
C GLN A 106 -13.35 -13.81 -23.56
N GLU A 107 -13.34 -12.50 -23.29
CA GLU A 107 -14.54 -11.65 -23.40
C GLU A 107 -14.99 -11.49 -24.89
N SER A 108 -14.04 -11.57 -25.82
CA SER A 108 -14.27 -11.42 -27.27
C SER A 108 -14.74 -12.70 -27.99
N LEU A 109 -14.46 -13.88 -27.45
CA LEU A 109 -14.72 -15.18 -28.09
C LEU A 109 -15.60 -16.03 -27.17
N GLY A 110 -16.89 -16.12 -27.46
CA GLY A 110 -17.89 -16.78 -26.59
C GLY A 110 -18.35 -15.95 -25.39
N GLY A 111 -17.84 -14.73 -25.21
CA GLY A 111 -18.16 -13.82 -24.10
C GLY A 111 -19.10 -12.67 -24.47
N ASN A 112 -19.12 -11.63 -23.62
CA ASN A 112 -19.88 -10.40 -23.84
C ASN A 112 -19.10 -9.40 -24.72
N ALA A 113 -19.12 -9.61 -26.03
CA ALA A 113 -18.55 -8.66 -27.00
C ALA A 113 -19.18 -8.78 -28.40
N ARG A 114 -19.25 -7.65 -29.11
CA ARG A 114 -19.47 -7.63 -30.56
C ARG A 114 -18.12 -7.76 -31.27
N THR A 115 -17.79 -8.96 -31.73
CA THR A 115 -16.47 -9.29 -32.27
C THR A 115 -16.51 -9.38 -33.79
N THR A 116 -15.60 -8.66 -34.46
CA THR A 116 -15.37 -8.75 -35.91
C THR A 116 -13.97 -9.32 -36.15
N ILE A 117 -13.87 -10.34 -37.01
CA ILE A 117 -12.59 -10.97 -37.39
C ILE A 117 -12.34 -10.67 -38.86
N ILE A 118 -11.22 -10.01 -39.15
CA ILE A 118 -10.75 -9.73 -40.51
C ILE A 118 -9.75 -10.84 -40.89
N ILE A 119 -10.01 -11.55 -41.99
CA ILE A 119 -9.13 -12.59 -42.51
C ILE A 119 -8.34 -12.09 -43.72
N CYS A 120 -7.05 -11.80 -43.52
CA CYS A 120 -6.14 -11.40 -44.59
C CYS A 120 -5.63 -12.64 -45.34
N CYS A 121 -5.88 -12.72 -46.65
CA CYS A 121 -5.48 -13.85 -47.49
C CYS A 121 -4.63 -13.37 -48.67
N SER A 122 -3.73 -14.22 -49.15
CA SER A 122 -2.94 -13.94 -50.36
C SER A 122 -3.65 -14.50 -51.60
N PRO A 123 -3.81 -13.71 -52.69
CA PRO A 123 -4.38 -14.20 -53.95
C PRO A 123 -3.38 -14.95 -54.83
N ALA A 124 -2.10 -15.01 -54.45
CA ALA A 124 -1.06 -15.65 -55.24
C ALA A 124 -1.08 -17.19 -55.08
N SER A 125 -0.95 -17.92 -56.19
CA SER A 125 -1.06 -19.39 -56.23
C SER A 125 -0.07 -20.11 -55.30
N TYR A 126 1.15 -19.60 -55.13
CA TYR A 126 2.15 -20.20 -54.23
C TYR A 126 1.72 -20.18 -52.74
N ASN A 127 0.73 -19.37 -52.38
CA ASN A 127 0.16 -19.26 -51.04
C ASN A 127 -1.19 -19.99 -50.87
N GLU A 128 -1.68 -20.72 -51.90
CA GLU A 128 -2.99 -21.39 -51.86
C GLU A 128 -3.19 -22.23 -50.58
N SER A 129 -2.16 -22.95 -50.14
CA SER A 129 -2.21 -23.79 -48.93
C SER A 129 -2.46 -23.01 -47.65
N GLU A 130 -1.92 -21.80 -47.53
CA GLU A 130 -2.11 -20.95 -46.34
C GLU A 130 -3.45 -20.21 -46.43
N THR A 131 -3.78 -19.63 -47.60
CA THR A 131 -5.08 -18.99 -47.85
C THR A 131 -6.25 -19.95 -47.59
N LYS A 132 -6.16 -21.21 -48.02
CA LYS A 132 -7.15 -22.25 -47.70
C LYS A 132 -7.27 -22.53 -46.19
N SER A 133 -6.15 -22.52 -45.46
CA SER A 133 -6.13 -22.69 -44.01
C SER A 133 -6.83 -21.53 -43.30
N THR A 134 -6.54 -20.28 -43.71
CA THR A 134 -7.16 -19.05 -43.19
C THR A 134 -8.66 -18.98 -43.50
N LEU A 135 -9.11 -19.47 -44.66
CA LEU A 135 -10.53 -19.55 -45.01
C LEU A 135 -11.28 -20.59 -44.15
N GLU A 136 -10.71 -21.79 -43.93
CA GLU A 136 -11.31 -22.80 -43.04
C GLU A 136 -11.22 -22.41 -41.54
N PHE A 137 -10.30 -21.52 -41.16
CA PHE A 137 -10.31 -20.82 -39.87
C PHE A 137 -11.49 -19.84 -39.77
N GLY A 138 -11.64 -18.93 -40.74
CA GLY A 138 -12.74 -17.94 -40.76
C GLY A 138 -14.13 -18.59 -40.80
N LYS A 139 -14.28 -19.69 -41.54
CA LYS A 139 -15.49 -20.52 -41.60
C LYS A 139 -15.88 -21.11 -40.23
N ARG A 140 -14.92 -21.61 -39.44
CA ARG A 140 -15.16 -22.06 -38.06
C ARG A 140 -15.48 -20.89 -37.14
N ALA A 141 -14.73 -19.80 -37.23
CA ALA A 141 -14.95 -18.61 -36.41
C ALA A 141 -16.36 -18.00 -36.61
N LYS A 142 -16.92 -18.09 -37.82
CA LYS A 142 -18.30 -17.68 -38.13
C LYS A 142 -19.39 -18.45 -37.36
N CYS A 143 -19.10 -19.65 -36.85
CA CYS A 143 -20.05 -20.46 -36.08
C CYS A 143 -20.15 -20.06 -34.59
N ILE A 144 -19.23 -19.22 -34.09
CA ILE A 144 -19.17 -18.83 -32.68
C ILE A 144 -20.33 -17.90 -32.34
N LYS A 145 -20.98 -18.15 -31.19
CA LYS A 145 -22.04 -17.30 -30.63
C LYS A 145 -21.49 -16.54 -29.42
N ASN A 146 -21.72 -15.24 -29.38
CA ASN A 146 -21.39 -14.36 -28.25
C ASN A 146 -22.68 -13.88 -27.57
N SER A 147 -22.68 -13.80 -26.24
CA SER A 147 -23.83 -13.36 -25.44
C SER A 147 -23.69 -11.87 -25.10
N VAL A 148 -24.17 -11.00 -25.99
CA VAL A 148 -23.94 -9.55 -25.89
C VAL A 148 -25.00 -8.88 -25.01
N THR A 149 -24.56 -8.26 -23.91
CA THR A 149 -25.36 -7.41 -23.02
C THR A 149 -24.78 -6.01 -22.93
N VAL A 150 -25.60 -5.03 -22.54
CA VAL A 150 -25.13 -3.65 -22.33
C VAL A 150 -24.45 -3.56 -20.96
N ASN A 151 -23.21 -3.07 -20.93
CA ASN A 151 -22.48 -2.79 -19.70
C ASN A 151 -23.02 -1.51 -19.05
N GLU A 152 -24.14 -1.63 -18.34
CA GLU A 152 -24.72 -0.57 -17.51
C GLU A 152 -24.31 -0.76 -16.05
N GLU A 153 -23.55 0.20 -15.52
CA GLU A 153 -23.19 0.31 -14.12
C GLU A 153 -24.10 1.39 -13.49
N LEU A 154 -24.98 0.98 -12.56
CA LEU A 154 -25.73 1.93 -11.73
C LEU A 154 -24.75 2.68 -10.80
N THR A 155 -25.04 3.94 -10.51
CA THR A 155 -24.26 4.71 -9.52
C THR A 155 -24.39 4.13 -8.11
N ALA A 156 -23.41 4.44 -7.25
CA ALA A 156 -23.46 4.06 -5.83
C ALA A 156 -24.72 4.63 -5.12
N GLU A 157 -25.20 5.79 -5.57
CA GLU A 157 -26.43 6.41 -5.03
C GLU A 157 -27.70 5.69 -5.49
N GLU A 158 -27.81 5.30 -6.77
CA GLU A 158 -28.88 4.41 -7.24
C GLU A 158 -28.85 3.04 -6.53
N TRP A 159 -27.67 2.43 -6.39
CA TRP A 159 -27.50 1.16 -5.67
C TRP A 159 -27.97 1.27 -4.22
N LYS A 160 -27.54 2.32 -3.51
CA LYS A 160 -27.99 2.60 -2.14
C LYS A 160 -29.50 2.80 -2.08
N ARG A 161 -30.06 3.64 -2.95
CA ARG A 161 -31.51 3.94 -3.04
C ARG A 161 -32.35 2.69 -3.32
N ARG A 162 -31.83 1.77 -4.14
CA ARG A 162 -32.48 0.49 -4.47
C ARG A 162 -32.34 -0.54 -3.35
N TRP A 163 -31.19 -0.60 -2.68
CA TRP A 163 -30.95 -1.41 -1.49
C TRP A 163 -31.80 -0.96 -0.31
N GLU A 164 -31.95 0.35 -0.08
CA GLU A 164 -32.80 0.90 0.99
C GLU A 164 -34.27 0.51 0.79
N LYS A 165 -34.80 0.62 -0.43
CA LYS A 165 -36.16 0.15 -0.77
C LYS A 165 -36.34 -1.35 -0.60
N GLU A 166 -35.41 -2.17 -1.07
CA GLU A 166 -35.55 -3.63 -0.94
C GLU A 166 -35.36 -4.08 0.52
N ARG A 167 -34.50 -3.41 1.30
CA ARG A 167 -34.36 -3.61 2.75
C ARG A 167 -35.65 -3.25 3.50
N GLU A 168 -36.29 -2.14 3.15
CA GLU A 168 -37.58 -1.71 3.71
C GLU A 168 -38.69 -2.71 3.38
N LYS A 169 -38.76 -3.17 2.13
CA LYS A 169 -39.67 -4.23 1.69
C LYS A 169 -39.43 -5.57 2.41
N VAL A 170 -38.17 -5.96 2.62
CA VAL A 170 -37.80 -7.13 3.42
C VAL A 170 -38.18 -6.95 4.90
N ALA A 171 -38.02 -5.75 5.46
CA ALA A 171 -38.46 -5.46 6.84
C ALA A 171 -40.00 -5.55 6.97
N ARG A 172 -40.76 -5.00 6.02
CA ARG A 172 -42.23 -5.12 5.94
C ARG A 172 -42.67 -6.58 5.84
N LEU A 173 -42.05 -7.36 4.94
CA LEU A 173 -42.34 -8.78 4.76
C LEU A 173 -41.99 -9.61 6.01
N LYS A 174 -40.87 -9.33 6.68
CA LYS A 174 -40.54 -9.97 7.97
C LYS A 174 -41.52 -9.59 9.09
N GLY A 175 -42.01 -8.35 9.11
CA GLY A 175 -43.06 -7.91 10.02
C GLY A 175 -44.39 -8.62 9.78
N GLN A 176 -44.76 -8.84 8.52
CA GLN A 176 -45.94 -9.63 8.13
C GLN A 176 -45.77 -11.11 8.51
N LEU A 177 -44.60 -11.70 8.23
CA LEU A 177 -44.27 -13.08 8.58
C LEU A 177 -44.34 -13.30 10.10
N SER A 178 -43.70 -12.43 10.90
CA SER A 178 -43.69 -12.54 12.36
C SER A 178 -45.09 -12.42 12.99
N ARG A 179 -45.99 -11.62 12.41
CA ARG A 179 -47.40 -11.60 12.84
C ARG A 179 -48.10 -12.92 12.49
N ALA A 180 -47.91 -13.45 11.28
CA ALA A 180 -48.51 -14.71 10.86
C ALA A 180 -47.98 -15.91 11.68
N GLU A 181 -46.69 -15.89 12.05
CA GLU A 181 -46.07 -16.83 12.98
C GLU A 181 -46.73 -16.74 14.36
N MET A 182 -46.91 -15.52 14.91
CA MET A 182 -47.62 -15.33 16.19
C MET A 182 -49.08 -15.80 16.13
N GLU A 183 -49.80 -15.54 15.03
CA GLU A 183 -51.17 -16.04 14.87
C GLU A 183 -51.19 -17.58 14.87
N LEU A 184 -50.30 -18.20 14.09
CA LEU A 184 -50.17 -19.65 13.96
C LEU A 184 -49.75 -20.31 15.28
N GLU A 185 -48.94 -19.65 16.11
CA GLU A 185 -48.63 -20.10 17.47
C GLU A 185 -49.87 -20.11 18.37
N ARG A 186 -50.76 -19.09 18.28
CA ARG A 186 -52.05 -19.08 19.03
C ARG A 186 -52.97 -20.21 18.59
N TRP A 187 -53.08 -20.45 17.27
CA TRP A 187 -53.82 -21.60 16.72
C TRP A 187 -53.24 -22.94 17.25
N ARG A 188 -51.92 -23.08 17.35
CA ARG A 188 -51.25 -24.27 17.94
C ARG A 188 -51.49 -24.43 19.44
N CYS A 189 -51.59 -23.32 20.18
CA CYS A 189 -51.94 -23.33 21.60
C CYS A 189 -53.42 -23.63 21.88
N GLY A 190 -54.26 -23.74 20.84
CA GLY A 190 -55.69 -24.02 20.97
C GLY A 190 -56.56 -22.77 21.19
N GLU A 191 -56.00 -21.57 21.03
CA GLU A 191 -56.79 -20.34 20.98
C GLU A 191 -57.37 -20.13 19.56
N THR A 192 -58.68 -19.88 19.47
CA THR A 192 -59.36 -19.54 18.21
C THR A 192 -59.28 -18.05 17.93
N VAL A 193 -58.52 -17.65 16.92
CA VAL A 193 -58.44 -16.24 16.47
C VAL A 193 -59.73 -15.87 15.73
N THR A 194 -60.39 -14.78 16.16
CA THR A 194 -61.65 -14.36 15.54
C THR A 194 -61.43 -13.80 14.13
N LYS A 195 -62.47 -13.79 13.28
CA LYS A 195 -62.33 -13.34 11.88
C LYS A 195 -61.89 -11.88 11.73
N ASP A 196 -62.14 -11.05 12.75
CA ASP A 196 -61.75 -9.64 12.77
C ASP A 196 -60.31 -9.43 13.30
N GLU A 197 -59.68 -10.49 13.84
CA GLU A 197 -58.29 -10.53 14.34
C GLU A 197 -57.33 -11.29 13.41
N GLN A 198 -57.85 -12.04 12.43
CA GLN A 198 -57.06 -12.79 11.44
C GLN A 198 -56.32 -11.84 10.49
N ILE A 199 -55.07 -12.16 10.16
CA ILE A 199 -54.21 -11.24 9.40
C ILE A 199 -54.61 -11.22 7.92
N ASN A 200 -55.40 -10.21 7.52
CA ASN A 200 -55.70 -9.97 6.12
C ASN A 200 -54.46 -9.47 5.36
N LEU A 201 -53.80 -10.40 4.66
CA LEU A 201 -52.62 -10.15 3.83
C LEU A 201 -52.87 -9.16 2.66
N GLN A 202 -54.12 -8.82 2.33
CA GLN A 202 -54.46 -7.89 1.25
C GLN A 202 -54.70 -6.44 1.71
N GLU A 203 -55.07 -6.21 2.97
CA GLU A 203 -55.42 -4.85 3.49
C GLU A 203 -54.29 -4.20 4.31
N ALA A 204 -53.26 -4.97 4.68
CA ALA A 204 -52.19 -4.55 5.59
C ALA A 204 -51.13 -3.59 5.00
N ASP A 205 -51.47 -2.75 4.01
CA ASP A 205 -50.53 -1.85 3.31
C ASP A 205 -50.74 -0.33 3.58
N GLU A 206 -51.88 0.09 4.16
CA GLU A 206 -52.16 1.52 4.41
C GLU A 206 -52.05 1.98 5.89
N THR A 207 -52.08 1.08 6.87
CA THR A 207 -52.32 1.44 8.29
C THR A 207 -51.25 0.95 9.29
N LEU A 208 -50.12 1.67 9.41
CA LEU A 208 -49.18 1.45 10.53
C LEU A 208 -48.35 2.67 10.95
N SER A 209 -48.99 3.77 11.38
CA SER A 209 -48.29 4.96 11.91
C SER A 209 -48.49 5.22 13.42
N THR A 210 -49.35 4.47 14.13
CA THR A 210 -49.65 4.74 15.55
C THR A 210 -50.13 3.51 16.30
N THR A 211 -49.26 2.93 17.14
CA THR A 211 -49.55 2.40 18.50
C THR A 211 -48.25 1.86 19.10
N GLN A 212 -47.67 2.60 20.05
CA GLN A 212 -46.52 2.14 20.84
C GLN A 212 -46.78 2.41 22.33
N SER A 213 -47.61 1.57 22.96
CA SER A 213 -47.83 1.58 24.41
C SER A 213 -48.53 0.29 24.88
N MET A 214 -48.54 0.10 26.20
CA MET A 214 -49.34 -0.88 26.96
C MET A 214 -48.97 -2.37 26.79
N MET A 215 -48.06 -2.85 27.65
CA MET A 215 -47.97 -4.27 28.01
C MET A 215 -47.67 -4.39 29.51
N SER A 216 -48.63 -4.85 30.31
CA SER A 216 -48.47 -4.99 31.77
C SER A 216 -49.51 -5.92 32.40
N LEU A 217 -49.03 -6.90 33.19
CA LEU A 217 -49.75 -7.67 34.22
C LEU A 217 -51.02 -8.46 33.81
N SER A 218 -50.96 -9.80 33.85
CA SER A 218 -51.37 -10.54 35.07
C SER A 218 -51.36 -12.08 34.91
N THR A 219 -50.78 -12.74 35.91
CA THR A 219 -50.81 -14.17 36.22
C THR A 219 -52.23 -14.67 36.58
N ALA A 220 -52.58 -15.94 36.29
CA ALA A 220 -52.98 -16.97 37.28
C ALA A 220 -54.03 -18.04 36.84
N THR A 221 -53.68 -19.31 37.05
CA THR A 221 -54.52 -20.44 37.54
C THR A 221 -55.90 -20.77 36.92
N SER A 222 -56.05 -22.00 36.41
CA SER A 222 -56.71 -23.14 37.11
C SER A 222 -57.35 -24.15 36.13
N SER A 223 -57.79 -25.31 36.65
CA SER A 223 -58.36 -26.45 35.91
C SER A 223 -59.89 -26.56 36.02
N VAL A 224 -60.52 -27.38 35.16
CA VAL A 224 -61.55 -28.40 35.49
C VAL A 224 -61.98 -29.21 34.24
N LEU A 225 -62.62 -30.36 34.43
CA LEU A 225 -62.98 -31.39 33.43
C LEU A 225 -64.36 -31.19 32.79
N SER A 226 -64.62 -31.77 31.60
CA SER A 226 -65.70 -32.77 31.31
C SER A 226 -66.17 -32.78 29.83
N PRO A 227 -66.59 -33.94 29.26
CA PRO A 227 -67.22 -34.05 27.93
C PRO A 227 -68.76 -34.01 27.96
N VAL A 228 -69.41 -33.89 26.79
CA VAL A 228 -70.88 -33.85 26.60
C VAL A 228 -71.33 -34.88 25.54
N SER A 229 -72.59 -35.32 25.62
CA SER A 229 -73.12 -36.54 24.97
C SER A 229 -74.25 -36.32 23.96
N SER A 230 -74.53 -37.39 23.20
CA SER A 230 -75.87 -37.90 22.80
C SER A 230 -76.80 -37.14 21.84
N VAL A 231 -77.32 -37.88 20.86
CA VAL A 231 -78.71 -37.80 20.36
C VAL A 231 -79.25 -39.24 20.22
N THR A 232 -80.56 -39.44 20.43
CA THR A 232 -81.26 -40.73 20.40
C THR A 232 -82.54 -40.61 19.56
N THR A 233 -83.03 -41.69 18.95
CA THR A 233 -84.40 -41.77 18.41
C THR A 233 -85.01 -43.13 18.72
N THR A 234 -86.33 -43.18 18.91
CA THR A 234 -87.11 -44.28 19.47
C THR A 234 -88.19 -44.78 18.51
N LEU A 235 -88.79 -45.95 18.79
CA LEU A 235 -90.25 -46.19 18.69
C LEU A 235 -90.62 -47.53 19.37
N ALA A 236 -91.92 -47.80 19.55
CA ALA A 236 -92.45 -48.91 20.35
C ALA A 236 -93.90 -49.32 19.92
N VAL A 237 -94.56 -50.19 20.71
CA VAL A 237 -95.92 -50.79 20.51
C VAL A 237 -95.91 -51.99 19.54
N GLY A 238 -96.63 -53.12 19.78
CA GLY A 238 -97.40 -53.56 20.95
C GLY A 238 -98.22 -54.84 20.67
N ASN A 239 -98.46 -55.68 21.70
CA ASN A 239 -99.20 -56.96 21.62
C ASN A 239 -100.68 -56.77 22.06
N PRO A 240 -101.69 -57.62 21.68
CA PRO A 240 -101.84 -58.96 22.31
C PRO A 240 -102.65 -60.10 21.58
N LEU A 241 -102.23 -61.35 21.84
CA LEU A 241 -103.05 -62.53 22.26
C LEU A 241 -104.24 -63.08 21.43
N GLY A 242 -104.15 -64.36 21.00
CA GLY A 242 -105.30 -65.31 21.06
C GLY A 242 -105.45 -66.44 20.00
N GLY A 243 -105.47 -67.71 20.43
CA GLY A 243 -106.52 -68.65 19.99
C GLY A 243 -106.33 -69.70 18.86
N LEU A 244 -105.35 -70.61 18.97
CA LEU A 244 -105.41 -72.06 18.64
C LEU A 244 -105.93 -72.60 17.26
N ASP A 245 -105.09 -73.49 16.67
CA ASP A 245 -105.37 -74.74 15.89
C ASP A 245 -105.18 -74.89 14.36
N THR A 246 -104.68 -76.08 13.99
CA THR A 246 -104.74 -76.79 12.67
C THR A 246 -103.97 -76.31 11.42
N ARG A 247 -102.66 -76.03 11.59
CA ARG A 247 -101.58 -76.83 10.94
C ARG A 247 -101.52 -76.98 9.39
N SER A 248 -101.93 -76.01 8.57
CA SER A 248 -101.66 -76.07 7.10
C SER A 248 -101.24 -74.77 6.41
N ILE A 249 -101.15 -73.64 7.13
CA ILE A 249 -100.86 -72.32 6.53
C ILE A 249 -99.40 -71.87 6.73
N ASN A 250 -98.76 -72.27 7.84
CA ASN A 250 -97.48 -71.68 8.27
C ASN A 250 -96.30 -71.85 7.30
N VAL A 251 -96.28 -72.84 6.41
CA VAL A 251 -95.08 -73.10 5.57
C VAL A 251 -94.80 -71.91 4.64
N ASP A 252 -95.81 -71.44 3.91
CA ASP A 252 -95.69 -70.30 2.99
C ASP A 252 -95.34 -68.97 3.70
N GLU A 253 -95.66 -68.85 5.00
CA GLU A 253 -95.31 -67.68 5.80
C GLU A 253 -93.86 -67.76 6.30
N TRP A 254 -93.45 -68.91 6.86
CA TRP A 254 -92.05 -69.15 7.23
C TRP A 254 -91.10 -69.10 6.03
N GLU A 255 -91.53 -69.52 4.83
CA GLU A 255 -90.68 -69.41 3.63
C GLU A 255 -90.55 -67.97 3.12
N LYS A 256 -91.60 -67.14 3.25
CA LYS A 256 -91.52 -65.69 2.96
C LYS A 256 -90.65 -64.96 3.98
N GLU A 257 -90.81 -65.26 5.27
CA GLU A 257 -90.00 -64.68 6.34
C GLU A 257 -88.53 -65.10 6.20
N ARG A 258 -88.25 -66.38 5.90
CA ARG A 258 -86.91 -66.86 5.54
C ARG A 258 -86.34 -66.14 4.33
N SER A 259 -87.14 -65.90 3.28
CA SER A 259 -86.68 -65.16 2.09
C SER A 259 -86.39 -63.69 2.39
N ALA A 260 -87.19 -63.04 3.25
CA ALA A 260 -86.96 -61.67 3.69
C ALA A 260 -85.71 -61.55 4.58
N LEU A 261 -85.45 -62.54 5.44
CA LEU A 261 -84.24 -62.61 6.26
C LEU A 261 -82.98 -62.84 5.41
N TYR A 262 -83.05 -63.65 4.34
CA TYR A 262 -81.94 -63.75 3.38
C TYR A 262 -81.73 -62.43 2.63
N GLN A 263 -82.78 -61.77 2.14
CA GLN A 263 -82.64 -60.47 1.48
C GLN A 263 -82.03 -59.41 2.43
N GLN A 264 -82.44 -59.39 3.71
CA GLN A 264 -81.82 -58.50 4.71
C GLN A 264 -80.36 -58.85 5.02
N LEU A 265 -79.95 -60.12 4.86
CA LEU A 265 -78.56 -60.52 4.99
C LEU A 265 -77.74 -60.06 3.79
N ASP A 266 -78.25 -60.25 2.56
CA ASP A 266 -77.62 -59.76 1.33
C ASP A 266 -77.47 -58.21 1.36
N GLU A 267 -78.52 -57.48 1.77
CA GLU A 267 -78.49 -56.02 1.97
C GLU A 267 -77.45 -55.59 3.03
N LYS A 268 -77.19 -56.42 4.06
CA LYS A 268 -76.18 -56.13 5.09
C LYS A 268 -74.76 -56.49 4.66
N ASP A 269 -74.57 -57.55 3.88
CA ASP A 269 -73.27 -57.85 3.28
C ASP A 269 -72.90 -56.80 2.22
N ASP A 270 -73.87 -56.25 1.48
CA ASP A 270 -73.66 -55.07 0.62
C ASP A 270 -73.32 -53.79 1.43
N GLU A 271 -73.98 -53.52 2.55
CA GLU A 271 -73.55 -52.43 3.46
C GLU A 271 -72.10 -52.63 3.95
N ILE A 272 -71.75 -53.85 4.37
CA ILE A 272 -70.40 -54.20 4.84
C ILE A 272 -69.36 -54.03 3.72
N ASN A 273 -69.66 -54.46 2.50
CA ASN A 273 -68.79 -54.27 1.33
C ASN A 273 -68.58 -52.77 1.01
N ASN A 274 -69.64 -51.96 1.04
CA ASN A 274 -69.55 -50.52 0.81
C ASN A 274 -68.73 -49.81 1.90
N LEU A 275 -68.88 -50.22 3.18
CA LEU A 275 -68.07 -49.74 4.29
C LEU A 275 -66.60 -50.16 4.15
N ALA A 276 -66.33 -51.42 3.78
CA ALA A 276 -64.97 -51.93 3.57
C ALA A 276 -64.22 -51.16 2.46
N GLN A 277 -64.84 -50.96 1.30
CA GLN A 277 -64.29 -50.14 0.21
C GLN A 277 -64.03 -48.69 0.65
N THR A 278 -64.89 -48.14 1.52
CA THR A 278 -64.73 -46.77 2.02
C THR A 278 -63.58 -46.67 3.03
N ILE A 279 -63.41 -47.67 3.90
CA ILE A 279 -62.26 -47.78 4.81
C ILE A 279 -60.95 -47.94 4.01
N GLU A 280 -60.94 -48.73 2.94
CA GLU A 280 -59.77 -48.90 2.08
C GLU A 280 -59.41 -47.61 1.32
N ARG A 281 -60.42 -46.88 0.82
CA ARG A 281 -60.22 -45.54 0.23
C ARG A 281 -59.63 -44.55 1.23
N PHE A 282 -60.09 -44.54 2.48
CA PHE A 282 -59.52 -43.68 3.52
C PHE A 282 -58.08 -44.09 3.89
N LYS A 283 -57.77 -45.39 3.96
CA LYS A 283 -56.38 -45.86 4.18
C LYS A 283 -55.42 -45.41 3.08
N LEU A 284 -55.85 -45.48 1.81
CA LEU A 284 -55.07 -44.94 0.69
C LEU A 284 -54.81 -43.44 0.86
N GLN A 285 -55.85 -42.66 1.20
CA GLN A 285 -55.69 -41.23 1.47
C GLN A 285 -54.78 -40.92 2.66
N THR A 286 -54.82 -41.71 3.75
CA THR A 286 -53.86 -41.56 4.86
C THR A 286 -52.43 -41.83 4.40
N ASN A 287 -52.19 -42.91 3.66
CA ASN A 287 -50.85 -43.24 3.15
C ASN A 287 -50.32 -42.15 2.19
N GLU A 288 -51.17 -41.61 1.30
CA GLU A 288 -50.81 -40.49 0.42
C GLU A 288 -50.44 -39.22 1.22
N GLN A 289 -51.16 -38.92 2.30
CA GLN A 289 -50.80 -37.80 3.19
C GLN A 289 -49.49 -38.07 3.94
N ASP A 290 -49.27 -39.28 4.46
CA ASP A 290 -48.03 -39.64 5.16
C ASP A 290 -46.81 -39.59 4.22
N GLU A 291 -46.93 -40.01 2.95
CA GLU A 291 -45.86 -39.84 1.95
C GLU A 291 -45.58 -38.35 1.68
N LEU A 292 -46.61 -37.51 1.54
CA LEU A 292 -46.45 -36.06 1.39
C LEU A 292 -45.79 -35.40 2.60
N PHE A 293 -46.16 -35.79 3.83
CA PHE A 293 -45.52 -35.30 5.05
C PHE A 293 -44.05 -35.72 5.15
N ASN A 294 -43.72 -36.97 4.81
CA ASN A 294 -42.34 -37.46 4.80
C ASN A 294 -41.48 -36.74 3.74
N GLN A 295 -42.03 -36.47 2.55
CA GLN A 295 -41.34 -35.71 1.51
C GLN A 295 -41.16 -34.23 1.92
N ALA A 296 -42.20 -33.56 2.43
CA ALA A 296 -42.10 -32.17 2.90
C ALA A 296 -41.12 -32.02 4.07
N ARG A 297 -41.05 -33.00 4.98
CA ARG A 297 -40.05 -33.06 6.05
C ARG A 297 -38.63 -33.16 5.49
N LYS A 298 -38.40 -34.08 4.54
CA LYS A 298 -37.10 -34.27 3.89
C LYS A 298 -36.64 -33.02 3.15
N ASP A 299 -37.55 -32.31 2.48
CA ASP A 299 -37.24 -31.05 1.80
C ASP A 299 -36.93 -29.91 2.79
N ASN A 300 -37.58 -29.88 3.95
CA ASN A 300 -37.21 -28.97 5.04
C ASN A 300 -35.82 -29.31 5.63
N GLU A 301 -35.51 -30.58 5.84
CA GLU A 301 -34.17 -31.05 6.27
C GLU A 301 -33.09 -30.69 5.23
N ASN A 302 -33.38 -30.78 3.93
CA ASN A 302 -32.51 -30.32 2.84
C ASN A 302 -32.32 -28.78 2.86
N LEU A 303 -33.40 -28.01 3.01
CA LEU A 303 -33.36 -26.54 3.06
C LEU A 303 -32.57 -26.03 4.28
N GLN A 304 -32.71 -26.69 5.43
CA GLN A 304 -31.91 -26.36 6.61
C GLN A 304 -30.41 -26.65 6.40
N ALA A 305 -30.07 -27.73 5.69
CA ALA A 305 -28.68 -28.03 5.34
C ALA A 305 -28.09 -27.00 4.36
N GLU A 306 -28.86 -26.54 3.36
CA GLU A 306 -28.41 -25.48 2.45
C GLU A 306 -28.33 -24.11 3.14
N LEU A 307 -29.26 -23.78 4.04
CA LEU A 307 -29.18 -22.57 4.87
C LEU A 307 -27.89 -22.55 5.71
N ASN A 308 -27.56 -23.66 6.37
CA ASN A 308 -26.33 -23.80 7.15
C ASN A 308 -25.08 -23.66 6.25
N ARG A 309 -25.08 -24.23 5.03
CA ARG A 309 -23.98 -24.07 4.05
C ARG A 309 -23.81 -22.61 3.65
N LEU A 310 -24.90 -21.92 3.33
CA LEU A 310 -24.88 -20.51 2.94
C LEU A 310 -24.45 -19.58 4.09
N GLN A 311 -24.75 -19.94 5.35
CA GLN A 311 -24.20 -19.24 6.52
C GLN A 311 -22.68 -19.44 6.61
N GLN A 312 -22.18 -20.66 6.46
CA GLN A 312 -20.74 -20.95 6.50
C GLN A 312 -19.98 -20.26 5.35
N GLU A 313 -20.53 -20.28 4.13
CA GLU A 313 -20.01 -19.51 2.98
C GLU A 313 -20.00 -18.00 3.27
N SER A 314 -21.05 -17.47 3.89
CA SER A 314 -21.14 -16.06 4.31
C SER A 314 -20.14 -15.70 5.42
N GLU A 315 -19.78 -16.63 6.30
CA GLU A 315 -18.78 -16.41 7.34
C GLU A 315 -17.36 -16.46 6.79
N SER A 316 -17.04 -17.44 5.94
CA SER A 316 -15.77 -17.49 5.18
C SER A 316 -15.54 -16.21 4.38
N ALA A 317 -16.56 -15.72 3.67
CA ALA A 317 -16.47 -14.48 2.89
C ALA A 317 -16.28 -13.21 3.76
N LYS A 318 -16.74 -13.19 5.03
CA LYS A 318 -16.46 -12.09 5.96
C LYS A 318 -15.01 -12.13 6.45
N GLU A 319 -14.46 -13.32 6.69
CA GLU A 319 -13.06 -13.49 7.08
C GLU A 319 -12.13 -13.07 5.93
N GLU A 320 -12.40 -13.50 4.69
CA GLU A 320 -11.67 -13.02 3.49
C GLU A 320 -11.70 -11.49 3.35
N VAL A 321 -12.86 -10.85 3.52
CA VAL A 321 -12.99 -9.39 3.47
C VAL A 321 -12.20 -8.71 4.59
N LYS A 322 -12.14 -9.31 5.79
CA LYS A 322 -11.36 -8.81 6.94
C LYS A 322 -9.85 -8.92 6.67
N GLU A 323 -9.37 -10.02 6.11
CA GLU A 323 -7.96 -10.16 5.67
C GLU A 323 -7.60 -9.12 4.60
N VAL A 324 -8.47 -8.91 3.61
CA VAL A 324 -8.27 -7.89 2.56
C VAL A 324 -8.26 -6.47 3.15
N LEU A 325 -9.11 -6.16 4.13
CA LEU A 325 -9.10 -4.87 4.81
C LEU A 325 -7.81 -4.65 5.61
N GLN A 326 -7.34 -5.65 6.36
CA GLN A 326 -6.06 -5.56 7.07
C GLN A 326 -4.89 -5.35 6.10
N ALA A 327 -4.85 -6.10 4.99
CA ALA A 327 -3.81 -5.94 3.97
C ALA A 327 -3.85 -4.55 3.29
N LEU A 328 -5.02 -3.92 3.17
CA LEU A 328 -5.16 -2.54 2.69
C LEU A 328 -4.70 -1.51 3.73
N GLU A 329 -4.95 -1.74 5.02
CA GLU A 329 -4.46 -0.89 6.11
C GLU A 329 -2.93 -0.95 6.23
N GLU A 330 -2.34 -2.16 6.20
CA GLU A 330 -0.89 -2.36 6.14
C GLU A 330 -0.27 -1.69 4.90
N LEU A 331 -0.93 -1.77 3.74
CA LEU A 331 -0.47 -1.09 2.52
C LEU A 331 -0.56 0.44 2.62
N ALA A 332 -1.58 0.98 3.28
CA ALA A 332 -1.72 2.42 3.52
C ALA A 332 -0.61 2.95 4.46
N VAL A 333 -0.33 2.25 5.57
CA VAL A 333 0.76 2.62 6.50
C VAL A 333 2.13 2.57 5.79
N ASN A 334 2.37 1.55 4.95
CA ASN A 334 3.58 1.47 4.13
C ASN A 334 3.67 2.62 3.09
N TYR A 335 2.55 3.02 2.50
CA TYR A 335 2.49 4.14 1.55
C TYR A 335 2.80 5.49 2.23
N ASP A 336 2.24 5.74 3.41
CA ASP A 336 2.51 6.96 4.18
C ASP A 336 3.96 7.01 4.65
N GLN A 337 4.52 5.90 5.14
CA GLN A 337 5.93 5.82 5.52
C GLN A 337 6.86 6.06 4.32
N LYS A 338 6.55 5.53 3.14
CA LYS A 338 7.32 5.79 1.91
C LYS A 338 7.14 7.23 1.40
N THR A 339 5.96 7.82 1.57
CA THR A 339 5.72 9.23 1.25
C THR A 339 6.55 10.13 2.15
N GLN A 340 6.65 9.82 3.45
CA GLN A 340 7.49 10.55 4.40
C GLN A 340 8.99 10.40 4.07
N GLU A 341 9.47 9.21 3.70
CA GLU A 341 10.86 8.99 3.26
C GLU A 341 11.20 9.77 1.97
N VAL A 342 10.25 9.88 1.03
CA VAL A 342 10.39 10.71 -0.18
C VAL A 342 10.42 12.20 0.19
N GLU A 343 9.64 12.65 1.17
CA GLU A 343 9.72 14.04 1.64
C GLU A 343 11.05 14.37 2.34
N THR A 344 11.61 13.49 3.17
CA THR A 344 12.92 13.74 3.80
C THR A 344 14.02 13.79 2.73
N LYS A 345 14.03 12.85 1.78
CA LYS A 345 14.99 12.85 0.66
C LYS A 345 14.81 14.04 -0.30
N SER A 346 13.59 14.57 -0.45
CA SER A 346 13.37 15.83 -1.19
C SER A 346 14.02 17.01 -0.48
N LYS A 347 13.88 17.11 0.85
CA LYS A 347 14.48 18.17 1.66
C LYS A 347 16.01 18.06 1.69
N GLU A 348 16.55 16.85 1.82
CA GLU A 348 18.00 16.56 1.70
C GLU A 348 18.54 17.02 0.34
N ASN A 349 17.88 16.66 -0.77
CA ASN A 349 18.26 17.11 -2.12
C ASN A 349 18.13 18.64 -2.30
N GLU A 350 17.12 19.28 -1.70
CA GLU A 350 16.98 20.75 -1.71
C GLU A 350 18.13 21.43 -0.95
N THR A 351 18.57 20.89 0.20
CA THR A 351 19.75 21.39 0.92
C THR A 351 21.04 21.19 0.14
N LEU A 352 21.25 20.02 -0.47
CA LEU A 352 22.44 19.74 -1.30
C LEU A 352 22.47 20.62 -2.57
N ALA A 353 21.31 20.96 -3.14
CA ALA A 353 21.22 21.90 -4.25
C ALA A 353 21.59 23.34 -3.83
N GLN A 354 21.18 23.78 -2.63
CA GLN A 354 21.57 25.07 -2.07
C GLN A 354 23.07 25.12 -1.75
N GLU A 355 23.65 24.07 -1.17
CA GLU A 355 25.10 23.97 -0.97
C GLU A 355 25.87 24.02 -2.30
N LEU A 356 25.38 23.31 -3.32
CA LEU A 356 25.98 23.32 -4.66
C LEU A 356 25.95 24.71 -5.30
N ASP A 357 24.86 25.46 -5.15
CA ASP A 357 24.72 26.83 -5.68
C ASP A 357 25.65 27.84 -4.95
N VAL A 358 25.80 27.70 -3.63
CA VAL A 358 26.79 28.45 -2.85
C VAL A 358 28.23 28.10 -3.27
N LYS A 359 28.52 26.82 -3.54
CA LYS A 359 29.84 26.40 -4.06
C LYS A 359 30.10 26.90 -5.48
N LEU A 360 29.09 26.90 -6.35
CA LEU A 360 29.18 27.48 -7.71
C LEU A 360 29.43 28.98 -7.65
N SER A 361 28.73 29.70 -6.78
CA SER A 361 28.93 31.14 -6.56
C SER A 361 30.35 31.45 -6.06
N SER A 362 30.86 30.68 -5.10
CA SER A 362 32.25 30.79 -4.62
C SER A 362 33.28 30.47 -5.71
N LEU A 363 33.04 29.45 -6.54
CA LEU A 363 33.93 29.06 -7.64
C LEU A 363 33.96 30.14 -8.73
N ASN A 364 32.81 30.75 -9.04
CA ASN A 364 32.73 31.90 -9.95
C ASN A 364 33.51 33.11 -9.43
N GLY A 365 33.39 33.46 -8.13
CA GLY A 365 34.19 34.53 -7.53
C GLY A 365 35.70 34.28 -7.64
N ILE A 366 36.16 33.07 -7.29
CA ILE A 366 37.57 32.66 -7.46
C ILE A 366 38.00 32.73 -8.94
N ARG A 367 37.11 32.45 -9.88
CA ARG A 367 37.38 32.53 -11.32
C ARG A 367 37.50 33.97 -11.82
N GLU A 368 36.67 34.88 -11.32
CA GLU A 368 36.76 36.32 -11.59
C GLU A 368 38.06 36.92 -11.01
N GLU A 369 38.42 36.56 -9.77
CA GLU A 369 39.71 36.91 -9.17
C GLU A 369 40.89 36.41 -10.03
N LEU A 370 40.86 35.14 -10.45
CA LEU A 370 41.91 34.52 -11.27
C LEU A 370 42.06 35.21 -12.63
N GLU A 371 40.96 35.53 -13.31
CA GLU A 371 41.01 36.26 -14.59
C GLU A 371 41.52 37.71 -14.39
N SER A 372 41.14 38.39 -13.30
CA SER A 372 41.68 39.73 -12.99
C SER A 372 43.20 39.71 -12.71
N LEU A 373 43.69 38.70 -11.99
CA LEU A 373 45.13 38.44 -11.78
C LEU A 373 45.84 38.13 -13.10
N ARG A 374 45.16 37.47 -14.05
CA ARG A 374 45.68 37.15 -15.38
C ARG A 374 45.79 38.39 -16.26
N GLU A 375 44.79 39.28 -16.24
CA GLU A 375 44.84 40.58 -16.90
C GLU A 375 45.94 41.47 -16.32
N ALA A 376 46.04 41.56 -14.98
CA ALA A 376 47.14 42.26 -14.32
C ALA A 376 48.51 41.69 -14.75
N SER A 377 48.65 40.36 -14.79
CA SER A 377 49.86 39.67 -15.27
C SER A 377 50.18 39.96 -16.75
N GLN A 378 49.17 40.15 -17.61
CA GLN A 378 49.37 40.61 -18.99
C GLN A 378 49.78 42.08 -19.06
N GLN A 379 49.15 42.96 -18.28
CA GLN A 379 49.52 44.38 -18.23
C GLN A 379 50.96 44.57 -17.74
N HIS A 380 51.37 43.86 -16.68
CA HIS A 380 52.76 43.86 -16.23
C HIS A 380 53.70 43.36 -17.32
N ARG A 381 53.37 42.26 -18.03
CA ARG A 381 54.18 41.77 -19.15
C ARG A 381 54.31 42.78 -20.29
N LYS A 382 53.24 43.49 -20.67
CA LYS A 382 53.33 44.58 -21.65
C LYS A 382 54.27 45.68 -21.17
N ARG A 383 54.06 46.22 -19.97
CA ARG A 383 54.93 47.27 -19.40
C ARG A 383 56.40 46.86 -19.33
N PHE A 384 56.70 45.59 -19.00
CA PHE A 384 58.07 45.06 -19.06
C PHE A 384 58.62 44.96 -20.48
N PHE A 385 57.83 44.53 -21.45
CA PHE A 385 58.22 44.45 -22.86
C PHE A 385 58.49 45.84 -23.45
N ASP A 386 57.61 46.80 -23.16
CA ASP A 386 57.75 48.21 -23.55
C ASP A 386 59.01 48.84 -22.92
N MET A 387 59.28 48.56 -21.63
CA MET A 387 60.51 48.98 -20.94
C MET A 387 61.77 48.38 -21.57
N ILE A 388 61.74 47.10 -21.94
CA ILE A 388 62.85 46.42 -22.63
C ILE A 388 63.07 47.02 -24.03
N LEU A 389 62.01 47.37 -24.77
CA LEU A 389 62.12 48.06 -26.06
C LEU A 389 62.71 49.48 -25.93
N VAL A 390 62.39 50.21 -24.86
CA VAL A 390 63.04 51.48 -24.53
C VAL A 390 64.54 51.25 -24.28
N LEU A 391 64.89 50.35 -23.36
CA LEU A 391 66.30 50.08 -23.02
C LEU A 391 67.12 49.53 -24.20
N LEU A 392 66.53 48.71 -25.07
CA LEU A 392 67.20 48.22 -26.28
C LEU A 392 67.46 49.33 -27.32
N ARG A 393 66.54 50.30 -27.45
CA ARG A 393 66.78 51.50 -28.25
C ARG A 393 67.88 52.34 -27.61
N ASP A 394 67.80 52.62 -26.32
CA ASP A 394 68.76 53.47 -25.62
C ASP A 394 70.18 52.86 -25.68
N VAL A 395 70.30 51.52 -25.56
CA VAL A 395 71.55 50.77 -25.77
C VAL A 395 71.98 50.77 -27.24
N GLY A 396 71.05 50.73 -28.20
CA GLY A 396 71.35 50.88 -29.62
C GLY A 396 71.89 52.27 -29.97
N ASP A 397 71.27 53.31 -29.43
CA ASP A 397 71.68 54.71 -29.58
C ASP A 397 73.07 54.93 -28.94
N ILE A 398 73.30 54.43 -27.72
CA ILE A 398 74.64 54.35 -27.10
C ILE A 398 75.61 53.57 -28.00
N GLY A 399 75.18 52.47 -28.61
CA GLY A 399 75.95 51.70 -29.58
C GLY A 399 76.37 52.52 -30.80
N THR A 400 75.52 53.41 -31.31
CA THR A 400 75.89 54.34 -32.40
C THR A 400 76.81 55.50 -31.95
N ILE A 401 76.78 55.86 -30.66
CA ILE A 401 77.63 56.90 -30.06
C ILE A 401 79.03 56.35 -29.73
N VAL A 402 79.13 55.09 -29.30
CA VAL A 402 80.40 54.42 -28.96
C VAL A 402 81.03 53.74 -30.17
N GLY A 403 80.22 53.17 -31.08
CA GLY A 403 80.64 52.46 -32.28
C GLY A 403 80.93 53.37 -33.48
N GLY A 404 81.87 54.31 -33.32
CA GLY A 404 82.37 55.14 -34.43
C GLY A 404 82.97 54.30 -35.56
N GLN A 405 82.75 54.73 -36.82
CA GLN A 405 83.18 54.02 -38.03
C GLN A 405 84.68 53.69 -38.06
N MET A 406 85.05 52.44 -38.36
CA MET A 406 86.35 52.09 -38.96
C MET A 406 86.28 50.76 -39.75
N ASN A 407 86.95 50.73 -40.91
CA ASN A 407 87.45 49.50 -41.52
C ASN A 407 88.85 49.19 -40.94
N GLU A 408 89.22 47.92 -40.82
CA GLU A 408 90.39 47.29 -41.48
C GLU A 408 90.75 45.93 -40.85
N GLN A 409 91.76 45.23 -41.42
CA GLN A 409 92.08 43.83 -41.14
C GLN A 409 93.31 43.67 -40.24
N LYS A 410 93.26 42.75 -39.24
CA LYS A 410 94.11 41.53 -39.11
C LYS A 410 94.01 40.86 -37.73
N LYS A 411 94.41 39.57 -37.68
CA LYS A 411 94.48 38.70 -36.48
C LYS A 411 95.46 39.24 -35.41
N PRO A 412 95.19 39.05 -34.12
CA PRO A 412 95.54 37.80 -33.38
C PRO A 412 94.32 36.84 -33.23
N THR A 413 94.43 35.53 -32.97
CA THR A 413 94.96 34.74 -31.81
C THR A 413 93.93 34.61 -30.68
N ILE A 414 93.88 33.43 -30.05
CA ILE A 414 92.77 32.90 -29.23
C ILE A 414 92.49 33.75 -27.98
N GLU A 415 91.41 34.51 -28.00
CA GLU A 415 90.73 35.08 -26.83
C GLU A 415 89.27 35.39 -27.23
N ASN A 416 88.30 34.85 -26.47
CA ASN A 416 86.87 35.20 -26.53
C ASN A 416 86.16 34.48 -25.36
N LEU A 417 86.49 34.88 -24.14
CA LEU A 417 85.88 34.32 -22.92
C LEU A 417 84.43 34.82 -22.76
N ASP A 418 84.20 36.07 -23.16
CA ASP A 418 82.96 36.83 -22.94
C ASP A 418 81.70 36.14 -23.47
N GLN A 419 81.75 35.48 -24.63
CA GLN A 419 80.58 34.74 -25.16
C GLN A 419 80.23 33.50 -24.33
N ALA A 420 81.23 32.84 -23.73
CA ALA A 420 80.98 31.76 -22.79
C ALA A 420 80.47 32.32 -21.45
N ASP A 421 81.00 33.45 -20.98
CA ASP A 421 80.54 34.12 -19.76
C ASP A 421 79.11 34.68 -19.89
N GLU A 422 78.66 35.10 -21.07
CA GLU A 422 77.25 35.43 -21.34
C GLU A 422 76.34 34.20 -21.20
N GLU A 423 76.69 33.07 -21.82
CA GLU A 423 75.92 31.82 -21.69
C GLU A 423 75.91 31.28 -20.24
N PHE A 424 77.06 31.31 -19.55
CA PHE A 424 77.16 30.96 -18.13
C PHE A 424 76.37 31.92 -17.24
N THR A 425 76.34 33.21 -17.55
CA THR A 425 75.54 34.22 -16.83
C THR A 425 74.04 33.98 -17.02
N LEU A 426 73.61 33.65 -18.25
CA LEU A 426 72.23 33.30 -18.54
C LEU A 426 71.80 32.02 -17.80
N ALA A 427 72.62 30.96 -17.82
CA ALA A 427 72.39 29.73 -17.07
C ALA A 427 72.33 30.00 -15.54
N ARG A 428 73.21 30.87 -15.02
CA ARG A 428 73.26 31.28 -13.62
C ARG A 428 72.06 32.14 -13.20
N LEU A 429 71.47 32.91 -14.12
CA LEU A 429 70.20 33.62 -13.93
C LEU A 429 69.02 32.65 -13.84
N TYR A 430 68.89 31.71 -14.79
CA TYR A 430 67.86 30.66 -14.72
C TYR A 430 67.95 29.81 -13.46
N LEU A 431 69.16 29.41 -13.05
CA LEU A 431 69.38 28.63 -11.82
C LEU A 431 69.00 29.42 -10.57
N ASN A 432 69.27 30.73 -10.51
CA ASN A 432 68.80 31.57 -9.40
C ASN A 432 67.28 31.75 -9.41
N LYS A 433 66.64 31.82 -10.58
CA LYS A 433 65.18 31.90 -10.69
C LYS A 433 64.51 30.62 -10.16
N LEU A 434 64.97 29.45 -10.58
CA LEU A 434 64.52 28.15 -10.07
C LEU A 434 64.73 28.05 -8.55
N LYS A 435 65.86 28.55 -8.05
CA LYS A 435 66.18 28.61 -6.60
C LYS A 435 65.25 29.54 -5.81
N THR A 436 64.74 30.63 -6.40
CA THR A 436 63.72 31.48 -5.75
C THR A 436 62.31 30.90 -5.84
N GLU A 437 61.93 30.28 -6.96
CA GLU A 437 60.63 29.62 -7.13
C GLU A 437 60.52 28.40 -6.17
N ALA A 438 61.57 27.58 -6.05
CA ALA A 438 61.63 26.47 -5.08
C ALA A 438 61.52 26.95 -3.62
N ARG A 439 62.13 28.08 -3.26
CA ARG A 439 61.99 28.69 -1.91
C ARG A 439 60.57 29.16 -1.64
N SER A 440 59.89 29.74 -2.62
CA SER A 440 58.50 30.17 -2.50
C SER A 440 57.54 28.98 -2.27
N ILE A 441 57.72 27.90 -3.04
CA ILE A 441 56.96 26.65 -2.87
C ILE A 441 57.22 26.04 -1.47
N SER A 442 58.49 26.00 -1.04
CA SER A 442 58.86 25.48 0.29
C SER A 442 58.26 26.30 1.44
N ALA A 443 58.16 27.63 1.30
CA ALA A 443 57.50 28.48 2.30
C ALA A 443 55.99 28.21 2.36
N ARG A 444 55.31 28.12 1.21
CA ARG A 444 53.87 27.84 1.16
C ARG A 444 53.50 26.44 1.66
N LEU A 445 54.38 25.45 1.52
CA LEU A 445 54.20 24.14 2.15
C LEU A 445 54.26 24.24 3.69
N SER A 446 55.24 24.98 4.23
CA SER A 446 55.35 25.21 5.68
C SER A 446 54.16 25.98 6.27
N GLU A 447 53.53 26.85 5.47
CA GLU A 447 52.32 27.60 5.82
C GLU A 447 51.10 26.67 5.91
N LEU A 448 50.88 25.84 4.88
CA LEU A 448 49.80 24.84 4.85
C LEU A 448 49.95 23.75 5.94
N GLU A 449 51.18 23.38 6.30
CA GLU A 449 51.44 22.46 7.42
C GLU A 449 51.06 23.10 8.78
N LEU A 450 51.27 24.40 8.95
CA LEU A 450 50.85 25.14 10.15
C LEU A 450 49.31 25.24 10.23
N GLU A 451 48.65 25.63 9.13
CA GLU A 451 47.18 25.68 9.05
C GLU A 451 46.54 24.33 9.38
N LYS A 452 47.09 23.23 8.85
CA LYS A 452 46.64 21.86 9.14
C LYS A 452 46.70 21.54 10.64
N VAL A 453 47.79 21.92 11.31
CA VAL A 453 47.96 21.71 12.76
C VAL A 453 46.93 22.50 13.57
N ASP A 454 46.60 23.73 13.16
CA ASP A 454 45.60 24.54 13.88
C ASP A 454 44.15 24.06 13.63
N HIS A 455 43.82 23.61 12.42
CA HIS A 455 42.54 22.91 12.18
C HIS A 455 42.43 21.63 13.03
N GLN A 456 43.51 20.88 13.18
CA GLN A 456 43.53 19.65 13.99
C GLN A 456 43.39 19.94 15.50
N LYS A 457 43.89 21.08 16.00
CA LYS A 457 43.59 21.58 17.35
C LYS A 457 42.11 21.96 17.50
N GLY A 458 41.54 22.62 16.49
CA GLY A 458 40.13 23.06 16.49
C GLY A 458 39.15 21.89 16.60
N ILE A 459 39.42 20.79 15.89
CA ILE A 459 38.64 19.53 16.02
C ILE A 459 38.74 18.99 17.45
N GLY A 460 39.96 18.86 18.00
CA GLY A 460 40.17 18.38 19.38
C GLY A 460 39.70 19.33 20.51
N LEU A 461 39.14 20.50 20.17
CA LEU A 461 38.35 21.33 21.08
C LEU A 461 36.85 21.04 20.92
N LYS A 462 36.35 20.88 19.68
CA LYS A 462 34.96 20.50 19.40
C LYS A 462 34.60 19.14 19.98
N ASP A 463 35.51 18.18 19.94
CA ASP A 463 35.31 16.86 20.56
C ASP A 463 35.09 16.97 22.09
N LYS A 464 35.77 17.92 22.76
CA LYS A 464 35.61 18.17 24.21
C LYS A 464 34.32 18.90 24.54
N GLU A 465 33.92 19.88 23.72
CA GLU A 465 32.60 20.52 23.85
C GLU A 465 31.47 19.48 23.70
N LEU A 466 31.67 18.45 22.87
CA LEU A 466 30.74 17.33 22.70
C LEU A 466 30.72 16.43 23.95
N ASP A 467 31.89 16.03 24.48
CA ASP A 467 32.00 15.21 25.70
C ASP A 467 31.36 15.90 26.92
N GLU A 468 31.61 17.21 27.11
CA GLU A 468 30.99 18.02 28.17
C GLU A 468 29.46 18.08 28.00
N SER A 469 28.97 18.20 26.78
CA SER A 469 27.53 18.19 26.46
C SER A 469 26.89 16.82 26.75
N HIS A 470 27.57 15.71 26.41
CA HIS A 470 27.12 14.36 26.73
C HIS A 470 27.05 14.12 28.25
N LEU A 471 28.04 14.59 29.01
CA LEU A 471 28.04 14.49 30.47
C LEU A 471 26.87 15.27 31.09
N LEU A 472 26.56 16.46 30.58
CA LEU A 472 25.42 17.27 31.04
C LEU A 472 24.07 16.56 30.77
N ILE A 473 23.91 15.92 29.61
CA ILE A 473 22.72 15.11 29.29
C ILE A 473 22.56 13.96 30.29
N GLN A 474 23.63 13.21 30.59
CA GLN A 474 23.59 12.11 31.56
C GLN A 474 23.20 12.60 32.98
N GLN A 475 23.67 13.78 33.39
CA GLN A 475 23.26 14.38 34.67
C GLN A 475 21.76 14.75 34.68
N HIS A 476 21.24 15.30 33.58
CA HIS A 476 19.81 15.60 33.44
C HIS A 476 18.94 14.33 33.44
N GLU A 477 19.36 13.26 32.77
CA GLU A 477 18.68 11.96 32.85
C GLU A 477 18.65 11.40 34.26
N ALA A 478 19.79 11.38 34.97
CA ALA A 478 19.86 10.89 36.33
C ALA A 478 18.93 11.67 37.27
N LYS A 479 18.88 13.00 37.13
CA LYS A 479 17.94 13.86 37.85
C LYS A 479 16.48 13.57 37.48
N MET A 480 16.17 13.32 36.21
CA MET A 480 14.82 12.97 35.76
C MET A 480 14.34 11.65 36.36
N ARG A 481 15.20 10.62 36.38
CA ARG A 481 14.91 9.32 37.04
C ARG A 481 14.64 9.49 38.53
N SER A 482 15.42 10.32 39.23
CA SER A 482 15.21 10.64 40.65
C SER A 482 13.88 11.37 40.92
N MET A 483 13.49 12.33 40.07
CA MET A 483 12.20 13.02 40.20
C MET A 483 11.02 12.09 39.93
N LEU A 484 11.12 11.18 38.95
CA LEU A 484 10.08 10.17 38.69
C LEU A 484 9.85 9.23 39.87
N GLU A 485 10.91 8.81 40.58
CA GLU A 485 10.76 7.98 41.78
C GLU A 485 10.09 8.76 42.93
N SER A 486 10.48 10.02 43.12
CA SER A 486 9.84 10.91 44.10
C SER A 486 8.35 11.19 43.79
N ILE A 487 7.92 11.11 42.53
CA ILE A 487 6.50 11.24 42.16
C ILE A 487 5.72 9.99 42.59
N LYS A 488 6.22 8.78 42.30
CA LYS A 488 5.59 7.53 42.77
C LYS A 488 5.43 7.48 44.28
N GLU A 489 6.46 7.91 45.01
CA GLU A 489 6.42 8.04 46.47
C GLU A 489 5.29 8.96 46.96
N LEU A 490 4.98 10.03 46.23
CA LEU A 490 3.90 10.96 46.56
C LEU A 490 2.52 10.39 46.16
N GLU A 491 2.43 9.65 45.06
CA GLU A 491 1.21 8.96 44.63
C GLU A 491 0.77 7.87 45.62
N GLU A 492 1.71 7.06 46.13
CA GLU A 492 1.39 6.05 47.15
C GLU A 492 1.00 6.71 48.49
N LYS A 493 1.69 7.79 48.90
CA LYS A 493 1.30 8.58 50.09
C LYS A 493 -0.09 9.22 49.91
N LYS A 494 -0.44 9.70 48.72
CA LYS A 494 -1.77 10.23 48.39
C LYS A 494 -2.84 9.14 48.51
N ARG A 495 -2.61 7.96 47.93
CA ARG A 495 -3.52 6.81 48.01
C ARG A 495 -3.83 6.40 49.45
N ILE A 496 -2.81 6.39 50.32
CA ILE A 496 -2.99 6.09 51.75
C ILE A 496 -3.88 7.16 52.43
N LEU A 497 -3.68 8.45 52.11
CA LEU A 497 -4.51 9.52 52.64
C LEU A 497 -5.97 9.44 52.18
N GLU A 498 -6.21 9.13 50.90
CA GLU A 498 -7.56 8.91 50.35
C GLU A 498 -8.30 7.79 51.10
N GLN A 499 -7.62 6.66 51.36
CA GLN A 499 -8.17 5.57 52.18
C GLN A 499 -8.51 6.01 53.63
N THR A 500 -7.71 6.87 54.26
CA THR A 500 -8.06 7.41 55.59
C THR A 500 -9.23 8.39 55.55
N GLN A 501 -9.40 9.14 54.47
CA GLN A 501 -10.50 10.09 54.31
C GLN A 501 -11.86 9.38 54.18
N ASP A 502 -11.91 8.26 53.45
CA ASP A 502 -13.14 7.47 53.31
C ASP A 502 -13.58 6.85 54.64
N LEU A 503 -12.64 6.37 55.46
CA LEU A 503 -12.92 5.86 56.80
C LEU A 503 -13.52 6.94 57.72
N LEU A 504 -12.96 8.15 57.74
CA LEU A 504 -13.52 9.27 58.52
C LEU A 504 -14.90 9.72 58.00
N ASN A 505 -15.13 9.67 56.68
CA ASN A 505 -16.45 9.95 56.11
C ASN A 505 -17.50 8.93 56.59
N GLU A 506 -17.14 7.64 56.68
CA GLU A 506 -18.05 6.59 57.18
C GLU A 506 -18.42 6.81 58.66
N GLU A 507 -17.48 7.29 59.49
CA GLU A 507 -17.77 7.68 60.89
C GLU A 507 -18.65 8.93 60.99
N LEU A 508 -18.39 9.96 60.17
CA LEU A 508 -19.21 11.18 60.15
C LEU A 508 -20.67 10.91 59.73
N VAL A 509 -20.91 9.97 58.81
CA VAL A 509 -22.27 9.54 58.43
C VAL A 509 -22.98 8.85 59.59
N LYS A 510 -22.30 7.97 60.34
CA LYS A 510 -22.84 7.29 61.53
C LYS A 510 -23.25 8.28 62.63
N LEU A 511 -22.41 9.30 62.88
CA LEU A 511 -22.71 10.36 63.86
C LEU A 511 -23.87 11.26 63.42
N ARG A 512 -23.92 11.66 62.13
CA ARG A 512 -24.97 12.57 61.62
C ARG A 512 -26.38 11.95 61.64
N ALA A 513 -26.50 10.63 61.76
CA ALA A 513 -27.79 9.93 61.88
C ALA A 513 -28.50 10.11 63.24
N GLN A 514 -27.84 10.71 64.26
CA GLN A 514 -28.29 10.59 65.66
C GLN A 514 -28.95 11.84 66.31
N GLY A 515 -29.27 12.92 65.59
CA GLY A 515 -29.82 14.14 66.25
C GLY A 515 -30.74 15.07 65.43
N ARG A 516 -31.86 15.52 66.04
CA ARG A 516 -32.79 16.59 65.57
C ARG A 516 -33.75 17.04 66.70
N VAL A 517 -34.45 18.20 66.56
CA VAL A 517 -35.61 18.72 67.37
C VAL A 517 -35.21 19.24 68.77
N VAL A 518 -35.68 20.34 69.41
CA VAL A 518 -36.72 21.43 69.31
C VAL A 518 -36.00 22.83 69.27
N GLY A 519 -36.52 24.06 69.02
CA GLY A 519 -37.81 24.68 68.64
C GLY A 519 -37.78 26.23 68.76
N SER A 520 -38.80 26.90 69.32
CA SER A 520 -38.98 28.39 69.32
C SER A 520 -39.76 28.96 70.53
N SER A 521 -39.61 30.25 70.90
CA SER A 521 -40.57 31.01 71.74
C SER A 521 -40.47 32.56 71.61
N SER A 522 -41.51 33.29 72.05
CA SER A 522 -41.93 34.59 71.48
C SER A 522 -41.54 35.89 72.20
N ASP A 523 -41.21 35.89 73.49
CA ASP A 523 -40.86 37.15 74.21
C ASP A 523 -39.36 37.28 74.45
N ILE A 524 -38.63 36.16 74.43
CA ILE A 524 -37.22 36.21 74.08
C ILE A 524 -37.12 36.87 72.69
N GLN A 525 -37.96 36.48 71.72
CA GLN A 525 -38.01 36.95 70.31
C GLN A 525 -38.02 38.47 70.07
N LYS A 526 -38.15 39.35 71.07
CA LYS A 526 -38.03 40.81 70.87
C LYS A 526 -36.65 41.35 71.26
N GLU A 527 -36.16 41.03 72.45
CA GLU A 527 -34.75 41.21 72.83
C GLU A 527 -33.85 40.40 71.87
N LEU A 528 -34.23 39.15 71.62
CA LEU A 528 -33.70 38.26 70.58
C LEU A 528 -34.06 38.73 69.17
N SER A 529 -35.03 39.60 68.88
CA SER A 529 -35.09 40.22 67.53
C SER A 529 -33.98 41.24 67.37
N GLN A 530 -33.66 42.02 68.40
CA GLN A 530 -32.61 43.04 68.33
C GLN A 530 -31.21 42.40 68.45
N GLN A 531 -31.06 41.37 69.28
CA GLN A 531 -29.88 40.53 69.33
C GLN A 531 -29.78 39.63 68.10
N MET A 532 -30.87 39.06 67.53
CA MET A 532 -30.81 38.41 66.20
C MET A 532 -30.65 39.41 65.06
N GLU A 533 -30.93 40.71 65.22
CA GLU A 533 -30.64 41.70 64.17
C GLU A 533 -29.16 42.10 64.22
N GLN A 534 -28.59 42.26 65.41
CA GLN A 534 -27.13 42.40 65.59
C GLN A 534 -26.38 41.11 65.20
N ILE A 535 -26.83 39.94 65.65
CA ILE A 535 -26.27 38.63 65.29
C ILE A 535 -26.57 38.29 63.83
N SER A 536 -27.66 38.75 63.21
CA SER A 536 -27.89 38.60 61.76
C SER A 536 -27.03 39.58 60.97
N GLU A 537 -26.80 40.81 61.44
CA GLU A 537 -25.82 41.70 60.84
C GLU A 537 -24.39 41.13 60.95
N GLU A 538 -24.02 40.58 62.10
CA GLU A 538 -22.70 39.99 62.33
C GLU A 538 -22.55 38.66 61.59
N HIS A 539 -23.54 37.76 61.63
CA HIS A 539 -23.59 36.58 60.77
C HIS A 539 -23.68 36.94 59.29
N GLN A 540 -24.33 38.03 58.87
CA GLN A 540 -24.36 38.44 57.46
C GLN A 540 -23.01 39.03 57.05
N LYS A 541 -22.32 39.77 57.93
CA LYS A 541 -20.93 40.22 57.73
C LYS A 541 -19.99 39.01 57.62
N GLN A 542 -20.08 38.06 58.55
CA GLN A 542 -19.35 36.79 58.52
C GLN A 542 -19.72 35.94 57.29
N LEU A 543 -20.98 35.92 56.85
CA LEU A 543 -21.42 35.26 55.62
C LEU A 543 -20.93 36.00 54.37
N THR A 544 -20.77 37.32 54.38
CA THR A 544 -20.11 38.03 53.28
C THR A 544 -18.61 37.76 53.25
N THR A 545 -17.90 37.78 54.37
CA THR A 545 -16.47 37.43 54.40
C THR A 545 -16.27 35.96 54.03
N LEU A 546 -17.09 35.04 54.52
CA LEU A 546 -17.05 33.62 54.12
C LEU A 546 -17.43 33.42 52.65
N ARG A 547 -18.37 34.20 52.07
CA ARG A 547 -18.67 34.17 50.63
C ARG A 547 -17.50 34.70 49.80
N ASP A 548 -16.81 35.75 50.24
CA ASP A 548 -15.63 36.29 49.56
C ASP A 548 -14.37 35.41 49.76
N GLU A 549 -14.24 34.73 50.89
CA GLU A 549 -13.25 33.68 51.12
C GLU A 549 -13.52 32.45 50.25
N ILE A 550 -14.77 31.97 50.19
CA ILE A 550 -15.18 30.90 49.26
C ILE A 550 -14.87 31.32 47.82
N ARG A 551 -15.25 32.53 47.41
CA ARG A 551 -15.02 33.05 46.05
C ARG A 551 -13.54 33.21 45.71
N THR A 552 -12.72 33.65 46.67
CA THR A 552 -11.25 33.72 46.47
C THR A 552 -10.64 32.31 46.45
N LYS A 553 -11.15 31.36 47.23
CA LYS A 553 -10.77 29.93 47.15
C LYS A 553 -11.21 29.28 45.84
N GLU A 554 -12.37 29.61 45.31
CA GLU A 554 -12.84 29.18 43.98
C GLU A 554 -11.90 29.71 42.89
N THR A 555 -11.53 30.99 42.90
CA THR A 555 -10.55 31.52 41.92
C THR A 555 -9.14 30.92 42.09
N GLN A 556 -8.73 30.59 43.31
CA GLN A 556 -7.48 29.85 43.56
C GLN A 556 -7.54 28.41 43.03
N MET A 557 -8.66 27.70 43.25
CA MET A 557 -8.88 26.36 42.70
C MET A 557 -8.91 26.39 41.18
N GLU A 558 -9.59 27.36 40.55
CA GLU A 558 -9.66 27.46 39.10
C GLU A 558 -8.29 27.77 38.50
N ALA A 559 -7.52 28.71 39.08
CA ALA A 559 -6.14 28.98 38.66
C ALA A 559 -5.21 27.76 38.82
N LEU A 560 -5.43 26.92 39.85
CA LEU A 560 -4.69 25.66 40.02
C LEU A 560 -5.10 24.59 39.01
N LYS A 561 -6.39 24.45 38.66
CA LYS A 561 -6.83 23.59 37.53
C LYS A 561 -6.21 24.05 36.22
N ASP A 562 -6.23 25.34 35.95
CA ASP A 562 -5.68 25.98 34.75
C ASP A 562 -4.16 25.72 34.64
N SER A 563 -3.46 25.69 35.77
CA SER A 563 -2.04 25.33 35.87
C SER A 563 -1.80 23.83 35.66
N LEU A 564 -2.62 22.98 36.31
CA LEU A 564 -2.55 21.52 36.18
C LEU A 564 -2.82 21.06 34.74
N GLN A 565 -3.81 21.65 34.06
CA GLN A 565 -4.12 21.34 32.66
C GLN A 565 -2.98 21.77 31.72
N LYS A 566 -2.35 22.93 31.96
CA LYS A 566 -1.15 23.36 31.22
C LYS A 566 0.02 22.42 31.44
N LEU A 567 0.22 21.94 32.67
CA LEU A 567 1.26 20.98 33.02
C LEU A 567 1.01 19.62 32.34
N GLN A 568 -0.23 19.10 32.39
CA GLN A 568 -0.62 17.87 31.72
C GLN A 568 -0.42 17.97 30.19
N LEU A 569 -0.87 19.06 29.55
CA LEU A 569 -0.63 19.31 28.12
C LEU A 569 0.85 19.49 27.76
N SER A 570 1.73 19.76 28.74
CA SER A 570 3.19 19.76 28.53
C SER A 570 3.80 18.36 28.71
N TYR A 571 3.26 17.56 29.63
CA TYR A 571 3.64 16.17 29.84
C TYR A 571 3.25 15.28 28.65
N GLU A 572 2.03 15.42 28.13
CA GLU A 572 1.55 14.69 26.94
C GLU A 572 2.41 15.00 25.71
N LYS A 573 2.84 16.25 25.53
CA LYS A 573 3.78 16.64 24.46
C LYS A 573 5.16 16.01 24.67
N LEU A 574 5.72 16.14 25.87
CA LEU A 574 7.04 15.60 26.19
C LEU A 574 7.09 14.06 26.08
N SER A 575 5.99 13.38 26.43
CA SER A 575 5.82 11.95 26.25
C SER A 575 5.76 11.58 24.75
N GLY A 576 4.96 12.29 23.95
CA GLY A 576 4.91 12.08 22.50
C GLY A 576 6.21 12.41 21.78
N ASP A 577 7.00 13.37 22.26
CA ASP A 577 8.34 13.68 21.73
C ASP A 577 9.39 12.64 22.17
N TYR A 578 9.28 12.09 23.39
CA TYR A 578 10.09 10.95 23.84
C TYR A 578 9.81 9.69 23.01
N GLU A 579 8.55 9.38 22.70
CA GLU A 579 8.19 8.23 21.84
C GLU A 579 8.73 8.38 20.41
N LYS A 580 8.67 9.59 19.82
CA LYS A 580 9.31 9.87 18.52
C LYS A 580 10.82 9.66 18.58
N LEU A 581 11.48 10.20 19.61
CA LEU A 581 12.94 10.11 19.75
C LEU A 581 13.39 8.65 19.95
N LYS A 582 12.63 7.87 20.73
CA LYS A 582 12.83 6.42 20.90
C LYS A 582 12.63 5.64 19.60
N LYS A 583 11.63 6.02 18.78
CA LYS A 583 11.44 5.41 17.45
C LYS A 583 12.61 5.74 16.52
N GLU A 584 13.06 6.99 16.50
CA GLU A 584 14.26 7.41 15.76
C GLU A 584 15.52 6.66 16.22
N GLU A 585 15.67 6.40 17.52
CA GLU A 585 16.78 5.61 18.07
C GLU A 585 16.72 4.16 17.54
N THR A 586 15.55 3.51 17.57
CA THR A 586 15.39 2.16 17.01
C THR A 586 15.63 2.11 15.49
N ASP A 587 15.20 3.13 14.74
CA ASP A 587 15.44 3.23 13.29
C ASP A 587 16.94 3.46 12.99
N LYS A 588 17.62 4.33 13.75
CA LYS A 588 19.06 4.59 13.63
C LYS A 588 19.89 3.35 14.00
N SER A 589 19.51 2.65 15.07
CA SER A 589 20.13 1.38 15.50
C SER A 589 19.99 0.30 14.42
N SER A 590 18.78 0.14 13.85
CA SER A 590 18.53 -0.82 12.76
C SER A 590 19.36 -0.51 11.52
N ARG A 591 19.47 0.77 11.12
CA ARG A 591 20.34 1.21 10.01
C ARG A 591 21.82 0.98 10.30
N LEU A 592 22.27 1.17 11.54
CA LEU A 592 23.65 0.90 11.96
C LEU A 592 23.98 -0.59 11.90
N GLN A 593 23.04 -1.45 12.28
CA GLN A 593 23.19 -2.90 12.14
C GLN A 593 23.25 -3.34 10.67
N GLU A 594 22.42 -2.76 9.79
CA GLU A 594 22.50 -3.03 8.35
C GLU A 594 23.83 -2.55 7.75
N MET A 595 24.29 -1.35 8.10
CA MET A 595 25.57 -0.81 7.65
C MET A 595 26.76 -1.66 8.11
N THR A 596 26.74 -2.15 9.35
CA THR A 596 27.73 -3.11 9.87
C THR A 596 27.73 -4.40 9.04
N LEU A 597 26.56 -4.99 8.77
CA LEU A 597 26.44 -6.20 7.93
C LEU A 597 26.94 -5.97 6.49
N GLN A 598 26.69 -4.78 5.92
CA GLN A 598 27.23 -4.40 4.61
C GLN A 598 28.77 -4.20 4.66
N GLN A 599 29.31 -3.70 5.77
CA GLN A 599 30.76 -3.57 5.97
C GLN A 599 31.45 -4.92 6.14
N GLU A 600 30.89 -5.84 6.93
CA GLU A 600 31.36 -7.22 7.07
C GLU A 600 31.42 -7.94 5.71
N ARG A 601 30.34 -7.83 4.91
CA ARG A 601 30.29 -8.40 3.55
C ARG A 601 31.35 -7.79 2.62
N ARG A 602 31.64 -6.50 2.74
CA ARG A 602 32.72 -5.83 1.98
C ARG A 602 34.10 -6.31 2.45
N GLU A 603 34.31 -6.53 3.75
CA GLU A 603 35.58 -6.99 4.29
C GLU A 603 35.86 -8.45 3.94
N GLN A 604 34.84 -9.31 3.98
CA GLN A 604 34.94 -10.68 3.47
C GLN A 604 35.33 -10.69 1.99
N ALA A 605 34.65 -9.90 1.15
CA ALA A 605 34.98 -9.80 -0.27
C ALA A 605 36.41 -9.30 -0.54
N LYS A 606 36.97 -8.43 0.31
CA LYS A 606 38.40 -8.05 0.25
C LYS A 606 39.31 -9.22 0.64
N GLN A 607 38.98 -9.99 1.67
CA GLN A 607 39.77 -11.16 2.10
C GLN A 607 39.79 -12.24 1.02
N ASP A 608 38.64 -12.52 0.40
CA ASP A 608 38.51 -13.45 -0.72
C ASP A 608 39.34 -12.98 -1.92
N LEU A 609 39.26 -11.68 -2.27
CA LEU A 609 40.02 -11.07 -3.36
C LEU A 609 41.53 -11.09 -3.08
N LYS A 610 41.97 -10.81 -1.85
CA LYS A 610 43.37 -10.96 -1.44
C LYS A 610 43.84 -12.42 -1.52
N GLY A 611 43.00 -13.39 -1.14
CA GLY A 611 43.30 -14.81 -1.31
C GLY A 611 43.49 -15.20 -2.78
N LEU A 612 42.73 -14.58 -3.68
CA LEU A 612 42.90 -14.71 -5.13
C LEU A 612 44.19 -14.03 -5.62
N GLU A 613 44.51 -12.81 -5.16
CA GLU A 613 45.77 -12.12 -5.48
C GLU A 613 47.00 -12.94 -5.06
N GLU A 614 47.01 -13.50 -3.85
CA GLU A 614 48.08 -14.39 -3.38
C GLU A 614 48.18 -15.67 -4.21
N THR A 615 47.06 -16.17 -4.75
CA THR A 615 47.04 -17.35 -5.63
C THR A 615 47.58 -17.02 -7.02
N VAL A 616 47.17 -15.88 -7.61
CA VAL A 616 47.72 -15.38 -8.87
C VAL A 616 49.22 -15.07 -8.75
N ALA A 617 49.68 -14.52 -7.62
CA ALA A 617 51.09 -14.29 -7.35
C ALA A 617 51.89 -15.60 -7.28
N LYS A 618 51.33 -16.66 -6.66
CA LYS A 618 51.94 -18.00 -6.65
C LYS A 618 52.05 -18.57 -8.06
N GLU A 619 51.02 -18.46 -8.90
CA GLU A 619 51.07 -18.96 -10.29
C GLU A 619 51.95 -18.12 -11.23
N LEU A 620 52.07 -16.82 -11.00
CA LEU A 620 53.08 -16.01 -11.69
C LEU A 620 54.50 -16.42 -11.30
N GLN A 621 54.73 -16.85 -10.06
CA GLN A 621 56.02 -17.36 -9.59
C GLN A 621 56.32 -18.78 -10.11
N THR A 622 55.33 -19.69 -10.21
CA THR A 622 55.51 -21.00 -10.87
C THR A 622 55.85 -20.82 -12.34
N LEU A 623 55.12 -19.96 -13.07
CA LEU A 623 55.40 -19.61 -14.47
C LEU A 623 56.79 -18.95 -14.64
N HIS A 624 57.20 -18.07 -13.73
CA HIS A 624 58.55 -17.48 -13.75
C HIS A 624 59.63 -18.57 -13.58
N ASN A 625 59.45 -19.48 -12.62
CA ASN A 625 60.38 -20.59 -12.38
C ASN A 625 60.44 -21.55 -13.57
N LEU A 626 59.30 -21.90 -14.18
CA LEU A 626 59.22 -22.72 -15.39
C LEU A 626 59.91 -22.03 -16.59
N ARG A 627 59.69 -20.72 -16.79
CA ARG A 627 60.38 -19.93 -17.83
C ARG A 627 61.89 -19.93 -17.60
N LYS A 628 62.36 -19.78 -16.36
CA LYS A 628 63.78 -19.83 -15.98
C LYS A 628 64.41 -21.19 -16.30
N LEU A 629 63.73 -22.29 -15.94
CA LEU A 629 64.14 -23.66 -16.27
C LEU A 629 64.16 -23.90 -17.78
N PHE A 630 63.16 -23.42 -18.53
CA PHE A 630 63.11 -23.54 -19.98
C PHE A 630 64.28 -22.81 -20.67
N VAL A 631 64.58 -21.57 -20.23
CA VAL A 631 65.74 -20.82 -20.75
C VAL A 631 67.06 -21.52 -20.42
N GLN A 632 67.18 -22.14 -19.25
CA GLN A 632 68.37 -22.93 -18.88
C GLN A 632 68.51 -24.22 -19.72
N ASP A 633 67.42 -24.97 -19.94
CA ASP A 633 67.38 -26.16 -20.80
C ASP A 633 67.71 -25.80 -22.27
N LEU A 634 67.18 -24.66 -22.77
CA LEU A 634 67.52 -24.11 -24.08
C LEU A 634 68.99 -23.72 -24.20
N GLN A 635 69.55 -23.00 -23.22
CA GLN A 635 70.98 -22.63 -23.19
C GLN A 635 71.89 -23.85 -23.09
N ALA A 636 71.49 -24.89 -22.35
CA ALA A 636 72.22 -26.14 -22.26
C ALA A 636 72.21 -26.90 -23.60
N ARG A 637 71.07 -26.97 -24.29
CA ARG A 637 70.98 -27.53 -25.66
C ARG A 637 71.84 -26.75 -26.65
N LEU A 638 71.79 -25.42 -26.62
CA LEU A 638 72.61 -24.57 -27.51
C LEU A 638 74.11 -24.82 -27.28
N LYS A 639 74.57 -24.86 -26.02
CA LYS A 639 75.96 -25.19 -25.67
C LYS A 639 76.36 -26.61 -26.07
N LYS A 640 75.44 -27.58 -26.06
CA LYS A 640 75.71 -28.96 -26.50
C LYS A 640 75.78 -29.05 -28.03
N SER A 641 74.88 -28.36 -28.74
CA SER A 641 74.88 -28.24 -30.21
C SER A 641 76.13 -27.55 -30.75
N GLN A 642 76.85 -26.79 -29.93
CA GLN A 642 78.09 -26.10 -30.31
C GLN A 642 79.36 -26.95 -30.08
N LYS A 643 79.23 -28.24 -29.73
CA LYS A 643 80.34 -29.17 -29.46
C LYS A 643 80.09 -30.62 -29.90
N GLN A 644 79.92 -30.86 -31.21
CA GLN A 644 80.47 -32.05 -31.91
C GLN A 644 80.14 -32.02 -33.43
N PRO A 645 81.06 -32.42 -34.32
CA PRO A 645 80.77 -32.77 -35.71
C PRO A 645 80.51 -34.27 -35.90
N GLU A 646 79.78 -34.61 -36.98
CA GLU A 646 79.79 -35.85 -37.78
C GLU A 646 80.44 -37.13 -37.17
N THR A 647 79.64 -38.14 -36.76
CA THR A 647 79.62 -39.50 -37.39
C THR A 647 78.57 -40.48 -36.79
N GLU A 648 78.08 -41.35 -37.67
CA GLU A 648 77.57 -42.73 -37.46
C GLU A 648 76.23 -43.00 -36.72
N GLU A 649 75.70 -44.20 -36.95
CA GLU A 649 74.28 -44.57 -36.90
C GLU A 649 73.90 -45.51 -35.72
N ASP A 650 72.59 -45.70 -35.53
CA ASP A 650 71.90 -46.79 -34.82
C ASP A 650 72.41 -47.30 -33.45
N ASP A 651 71.73 -46.87 -32.39
CA ASP A 651 71.29 -47.79 -31.32
C ASP A 651 69.84 -47.50 -30.89
N LEU A 652 69.05 -48.57 -30.70
CA LEU A 652 67.60 -48.53 -30.51
C LEU A 652 67.22 -48.30 -29.03
N GLY A 653 67.55 -47.12 -28.52
CA GLY A 653 67.50 -46.80 -27.08
C GLY A 653 66.77 -45.51 -26.70
N GLY A 654 65.57 -45.24 -27.21
CA GLY A 654 64.77 -44.06 -26.85
C GLY A 654 64.48 -43.98 -25.33
N SER A 655 65.37 -43.27 -24.61
CA SER A 655 65.59 -43.41 -23.17
C SER A 655 64.32 -43.29 -22.32
N VAL A 656 64.25 -44.06 -21.22
CA VAL A 656 63.15 -43.99 -20.24
C VAL A 656 62.95 -42.56 -19.74
N ALA A 657 64.03 -41.80 -19.52
CA ALA A 657 63.97 -40.39 -19.13
C ALA A 657 63.38 -39.49 -20.24
N GLN A 658 63.61 -39.83 -21.52
CA GLN A 658 63.06 -39.09 -22.66
C GLN A 658 61.56 -39.41 -22.84
N LYS A 659 61.14 -40.67 -22.72
CA LYS A 659 59.72 -41.05 -22.71
C LYS A 659 58.96 -40.43 -21.53
N GLN A 660 59.55 -40.39 -20.34
CA GLN A 660 58.98 -39.69 -19.17
C GLN A 660 58.90 -38.18 -19.40
N LYS A 661 59.93 -37.54 -19.98
CA LYS A 661 59.91 -36.09 -20.27
C LYS A 661 58.88 -35.73 -21.36
N ILE A 662 58.67 -36.60 -22.35
CA ILE A 662 57.58 -36.47 -23.33
C ILE A 662 56.22 -36.59 -22.64
N SER A 663 55.96 -37.67 -21.90
CA SER A 663 54.68 -37.89 -21.19
C SER A 663 54.34 -36.78 -20.19
N PHE A 664 55.34 -36.22 -19.50
CA PHE A 664 55.15 -35.07 -18.61
C PHE A 664 54.76 -33.79 -19.38
N LEU A 665 55.36 -33.56 -20.56
CA LEU A 665 55.03 -32.42 -21.43
C LEU A 665 53.65 -32.59 -22.08
N GLU A 666 53.28 -33.80 -22.50
CA GLU A 666 51.95 -34.13 -23.03
C GLU A 666 50.86 -33.90 -21.98
N ASN A 667 51.09 -34.35 -20.73
CA ASN A 667 50.16 -34.13 -19.62
C ASN A 667 50.03 -32.63 -19.28
N ASN A 668 51.14 -31.87 -19.26
CA ASN A 668 51.08 -30.41 -19.09
C ASN A 668 50.34 -29.72 -20.24
N LEU A 669 50.57 -30.14 -21.48
CA LEU A 669 49.92 -29.57 -22.67
C LEU A 669 48.41 -29.85 -22.67
N ASP A 670 47.99 -31.05 -22.27
CA ASP A 670 46.58 -31.42 -22.12
C ASP A 670 45.91 -30.69 -20.94
N GLN A 671 46.60 -30.53 -19.80
CA GLN A 671 46.12 -29.68 -18.69
C GLN A 671 45.96 -28.22 -19.11
N LEU A 672 46.96 -27.63 -19.78
CA LEU A 672 46.89 -26.26 -20.31
C LEU A 672 45.78 -26.12 -21.35
N THR A 673 45.58 -27.14 -22.20
CA THR A 673 44.49 -27.21 -23.17
C THR A 673 43.12 -27.31 -22.50
N LYS A 674 43.00 -28.04 -21.38
CA LYS A 674 41.77 -28.12 -20.57
C LYS A 674 41.44 -26.78 -19.92
N VAL A 675 42.41 -26.11 -19.30
CA VAL A 675 42.26 -24.77 -18.72
C VAL A 675 41.87 -23.76 -19.80
N HIS A 676 42.54 -23.76 -20.96
CA HIS A 676 42.19 -22.88 -22.07
C HIS A 676 40.78 -23.16 -22.61
N LYS A 677 40.40 -24.43 -22.82
CA LYS A 677 39.03 -24.83 -23.20
C LYS A 677 37.98 -24.49 -22.13
N GLN A 678 38.36 -24.35 -20.86
CA GLN A 678 37.46 -23.92 -19.80
C GLN A 678 37.30 -22.39 -19.80
N LEU A 679 38.40 -21.63 -19.78
CA LEU A 679 38.36 -20.17 -19.88
C LEU A 679 37.64 -19.67 -21.14
N VAL A 680 37.76 -20.37 -22.28
CA VAL A 680 37.03 -20.05 -23.51
C VAL A 680 35.51 -20.31 -23.37
N ARG A 681 35.09 -21.35 -22.63
CA ARG A 681 33.67 -21.60 -22.33
C ARG A 681 33.13 -20.55 -21.35
N GLU A 682 33.82 -20.32 -20.25
CA GLU A 682 33.44 -19.30 -19.26
C GLU A 682 33.35 -17.89 -19.87
N ASN A 683 34.25 -17.53 -20.80
CA ASN A 683 34.14 -16.30 -21.58
C ASN A 683 32.96 -16.28 -22.56
N ALA A 684 32.59 -17.42 -23.16
CA ALA A 684 31.41 -17.52 -24.02
C ALA A 684 30.11 -17.41 -23.19
N ASP A 685 30.06 -18.05 -22.02
CA ASP A 685 28.94 -17.98 -21.09
C ASP A 685 28.78 -16.56 -20.53
N LEU A 686 29.86 -15.91 -20.08
CA LEU A 686 29.85 -14.50 -19.66
C LEU A 686 29.38 -13.56 -20.78
N ARG A 687 29.81 -13.77 -22.03
CA ARG A 687 29.32 -13.03 -23.21
C ARG A 687 27.83 -13.27 -23.49
N CYS A 688 27.26 -14.37 -23.03
CA CYS A 688 25.83 -14.65 -23.12
C CYS A 688 25.04 -14.12 -21.90
N GLU A 689 25.65 -14.08 -20.71
CA GLU A 689 25.05 -13.55 -19.48
C GLU A 689 24.98 -12.02 -19.46
N LEU A 690 26.05 -11.35 -19.85
CA LEU A 690 26.19 -9.89 -19.71
C LEU A 690 25.06 -9.13 -20.46
N PRO A 691 24.68 -9.46 -21.71
CA PRO A 691 23.55 -8.83 -22.39
C PRO A 691 22.18 -9.16 -21.78
N LYS A 692 22.03 -10.26 -21.02
CA LYS A 692 20.80 -10.55 -20.27
C LYS A 692 20.73 -9.65 -19.03
N LEU A 693 21.85 -9.45 -18.34
CA LEU A 693 21.96 -8.58 -17.17
C LEU A 693 21.73 -7.11 -17.56
N GLU A 694 22.32 -6.63 -18.66
CA GLU A 694 22.03 -5.31 -19.23
C GLU A 694 20.55 -5.11 -19.58
N LYS A 695 19.93 -6.09 -20.25
CA LYS A 695 18.49 -6.05 -20.57
C LYS A 695 17.62 -6.04 -19.30
N ARG A 696 17.99 -6.79 -18.26
CA ARG A 696 17.30 -6.75 -16.95
C ARG A 696 17.45 -5.40 -16.26
N LEU A 697 18.69 -4.85 -16.23
CA LEU A 697 18.99 -3.55 -15.64
C LEU A 697 18.23 -2.42 -16.34
N LYS A 698 18.22 -2.41 -17.68
CA LYS A 698 17.44 -1.45 -18.46
C LYS A 698 15.94 -1.59 -18.22
N ALA A 699 15.40 -2.81 -18.22
CA ALA A 699 13.98 -3.03 -17.90
C ALA A 699 13.61 -2.59 -16.47
N THR A 700 14.51 -2.71 -15.49
CA THR A 700 14.29 -2.12 -14.16
C THR A 700 14.36 -0.60 -14.16
N MET A 701 15.28 0.01 -14.92
CA MET A 701 15.39 1.46 -15.05
C MET A 701 14.15 2.07 -15.73
N ASP A 702 13.67 1.47 -16.83
CA ASP A 702 12.46 1.89 -17.52
C ASP A 702 11.21 1.71 -16.64
N ARG A 703 11.16 0.65 -15.81
CA ARG A 703 10.10 0.46 -14.81
C ARG A 703 10.15 1.51 -13.70
N VAL A 704 11.33 1.83 -13.17
CA VAL A 704 11.50 2.89 -12.14
C VAL A 704 11.03 4.23 -12.70
N LYS A 705 11.50 4.62 -13.88
CA LYS A 705 11.08 5.85 -14.57
C LYS A 705 9.57 5.92 -14.81
N SER A 706 8.93 4.78 -15.13
CA SER A 706 7.47 4.69 -15.28
C SER A 706 6.74 4.89 -13.95
N LEU A 707 7.27 4.37 -12.84
CA LEU A 707 6.72 4.56 -11.50
C LEU A 707 6.93 6.00 -10.98
N GLU A 708 8.08 6.61 -11.27
CA GLU A 708 8.35 8.02 -10.97
C GLU A 708 7.37 8.96 -11.69
N GLN A 709 7.10 8.71 -12.97
CA GLN A 709 6.11 9.47 -13.75
C GLN A 709 4.69 9.29 -13.19
N ALA A 710 4.28 8.04 -12.89
CA ALA A 710 2.97 7.77 -12.27
C ALA A 710 2.82 8.42 -10.88
N LEU A 711 3.88 8.42 -10.07
CA LEU A 711 3.91 9.07 -8.76
C LEU A 711 3.80 10.59 -8.89
N LYS A 712 4.45 11.19 -9.90
CA LYS A 712 4.33 12.62 -10.22
C LYS A 712 2.90 12.97 -10.65
N GLU A 713 2.29 12.19 -11.53
CA GLU A 713 0.91 12.38 -11.99
C GLU A 713 -0.10 12.25 -10.83
N ALA A 714 0.09 11.28 -9.94
CA ALA A 714 -0.70 11.13 -8.72
C ALA A 714 -0.55 12.34 -7.78
N LYS A 715 0.68 12.82 -7.54
CA LYS A 715 0.96 14.03 -6.75
C LYS A 715 0.32 15.27 -7.36
N GLU A 716 0.34 15.40 -8.69
CA GLU A 716 -0.34 16.47 -9.40
C GLU A 716 -1.87 16.38 -9.29
N SER A 717 -2.48 15.19 -9.35
CA SER A 717 -3.93 15.02 -9.14
C SER A 717 -4.31 15.39 -7.71
N ALA A 718 -3.65 14.82 -6.71
CA ALA A 718 -3.89 15.13 -5.30
C ALA A 718 -3.77 16.63 -5.00
N MET A 719 -2.83 17.34 -5.64
CA MET A 719 -2.70 18.79 -5.54
C MET A 719 -3.82 19.57 -6.26
N LYS A 720 -4.35 19.06 -7.38
CA LYS A 720 -5.54 19.62 -8.07
C LYS A 720 -6.80 19.40 -7.22
N ASP A 721 -6.95 18.24 -6.60
CA ASP A 721 -8.11 17.89 -5.77
C ASP A 721 -8.08 18.61 -4.42
N ARG A 722 -6.92 18.73 -3.76
CA ARG A 722 -6.74 19.60 -2.59
C ARG A 722 -7.10 21.06 -2.88
N LYS A 723 -6.79 21.57 -4.09
CA LYS A 723 -7.23 22.91 -4.53
C LYS A 723 -8.75 22.99 -4.73
N ARG A 724 -9.41 21.96 -5.30
CA ARG A 724 -10.88 21.90 -5.41
C ARG A 724 -11.54 21.94 -4.03
N TYR A 725 -11.09 21.09 -3.10
CA TYR A 725 -11.59 21.07 -1.71
C TYR A 725 -11.39 22.41 -1.01
N GLN A 726 -10.22 23.06 -1.16
CA GLN A 726 -10.00 24.39 -0.60
C GLN A 726 -10.98 25.44 -1.14
N CYS A 727 -11.21 25.46 -2.46
CA CYS A 727 -12.15 26.39 -3.09
C CYS A 727 -13.60 26.16 -2.60
N GLU A 728 -14.04 24.92 -2.47
CA GLU A 728 -15.39 24.60 -1.98
C GLU A 728 -15.54 24.92 -0.48
N VAL A 729 -14.51 24.65 0.34
CA VAL A 729 -14.46 25.05 1.75
C VAL A 729 -14.54 26.57 1.91
N ASP A 730 -13.83 27.34 1.09
CA ASP A 730 -13.87 28.81 1.16
C ASP A 730 -15.18 29.40 0.60
N ARG A 731 -15.80 28.75 -0.40
CA ARG A 731 -17.18 29.03 -0.85
C ARG A 731 -18.20 28.80 0.27
N ILE A 732 -18.08 27.69 1.02
CA ILE A 732 -18.93 27.39 2.17
C ILE A 732 -18.73 28.43 3.28
N LYS A 733 -17.48 28.81 3.60
CA LYS A 733 -17.19 29.89 4.56
C LYS A 733 -17.83 31.21 4.16
N GLU A 734 -17.80 31.57 2.87
CA GLU A 734 -18.44 32.80 2.37
C GLU A 734 -19.98 32.73 2.48
N ALA A 735 -20.59 31.61 2.11
CA ALA A 735 -22.04 31.41 2.28
C ALA A 735 -22.47 31.51 3.77
N VAL A 736 -21.67 30.93 4.68
CA VAL A 736 -21.89 31.05 6.14
C VAL A 736 -21.68 32.49 6.63
N ARG A 737 -20.65 33.19 6.11
CA ARG A 737 -20.38 34.60 6.42
C ARG A 737 -21.55 35.49 6.02
N GLN A 738 -22.09 35.34 4.81
CA GLN A 738 -23.26 36.08 4.32
C GLN A 738 -24.52 35.76 5.14
N ARG A 739 -24.78 34.48 5.45
CA ARG A 739 -25.91 34.06 6.29
C ARG A 739 -25.83 34.63 7.72
N ASN A 740 -24.64 34.72 8.29
CA ASN A 740 -24.43 35.34 9.60
C ASN A 740 -24.54 36.87 9.55
N LEU A 741 -24.14 37.52 8.45
CA LEU A 741 -24.32 38.96 8.26
C LEU A 741 -25.82 39.32 8.13
N ALA A 742 -26.59 38.55 7.36
CA ALA A 742 -28.04 38.70 7.21
C ALA A 742 -28.83 38.39 8.49
N ARG A 743 -28.29 37.58 9.42
CA ARG A 743 -28.84 37.44 10.77
C ARG A 743 -28.57 38.66 11.64
N ARG A 744 -27.44 39.35 11.44
CA ARG A 744 -27.01 40.49 12.27
C ARG A 744 -27.80 41.78 12.01
N THR A 745 -28.38 41.95 10.82
CA THR A 745 -29.22 43.12 10.48
C THR A 745 -30.58 43.14 11.19
N ASN A 746 -31.03 42.00 11.75
CA ASN A 746 -32.38 41.87 12.31
C ASN A 746 -32.42 41.93 13.86
N ALA A 747 -31.32 42.31 14.52
CA ALA A 747 -31.24 42.44 15.96
C ALA A 747 -31.50 43.90 16.41
N ALA A 748 -32.65 44.16 17.02
CA ALA A 748 -33.04 45.49 17.48
C ALA A 748 -32.16 45.99 18.64
N GLN A 749 -31.68 47.24 18.55
CA GLN A 749 -30.85 47.86 19.58
C GLN A 749 -31.70 48.48 20.70
N ILE A 750 -31.59 47.94 21.91
CA ILE A 750 -32.15 48.54 23.13
C ILE A 750 -31.08 49.41 23.79
N VAL A 751 -31.34 50.72 23.92
CA VAL A 751 -30.37 51.71 24.43
C VAL A 751 -30.70 52.11 25.87
N LYS A 752 -29.70 52.04 26.77
CA LYS A 752 -29.67 52.72 28.08
C LYS A 752 -28.27 53.31 28.35
N PRO A 753 -28.13 54.32 29.24
CA PRO A 753 -27.35 55.52 28.89
C PRO A 753 -25.91 55.60 29.40
N ILE A 754 -25.20 56.60 28.88
CA ILE A 754 -23.77 56.90 29.07
C ILE A 754 -23.55 57.76 30.34
N ARG A 755 -22.40 57.57 31.01
CA ARG A 755 -21.70 58.65 31.77
C ARG A 755 -20.20 58.60 31.45
N ALA A 756 -19.48 59.71 31.62
CA ALA A 756 -18.25 60.01 30.87
C ALA A 756 -17.05 60.47 31.72
N GLY A 757 -15.86 60.45 31.09
CA GLY A 757 -14.58 60.95 31.61
C GLY A 757 -13.59 59.81 32.00
N VAL A 758 -12.27 59.98 31.97
CA VAL A 758 -11.38 61.11 31.57
C VAL A 758 -10.05 60.54 31.01
N ASN A 759 -9.37 61.27 30.12
CA ASN A 759 -8.03 61.00 29.54
C ASN A 759 -7.03 62.09 30.06
N PRO A 760 -5.67 62.03 29.94
CA PRO A 760 -4.86 61.24 29.00
C PRO A 760 -3.44 60.74 29.49
N SER A 761 -2.63 60.20 28.56
CA SER A 761 -1.13 60.29 28.48
C SER A 761 -0.28 59.40 29.43
N THR A 762 0.96 58.97 29.14
CA THR A 762 1.91 59.11 28.00
C THR A 762 2.70 57.80 27.74
N ASN A 763 3.20 57.58 26.50
CA ASN A 763 4.47 56.90 26.04
C ASN A 763 4.99 55.63 26.78
N THR A 764 5.47 54.55 26.12
CA THR A 764 6.45 54.52 24.99
C THR A 764 6.28 53.35 23.99
N SER A 765 6.96 53.48 22.84
CA SER A 765 7.31 52.47 21.81
C SER A 765 8.34 51.43 22.32
N THR A 766 8.60 50.22 21.79
CA THR A 766 8.21 49.41 20.59
C THR A 766 8.83 47.97 20.76
N PRO A 767 8.72 47.00 19.83
CA PRO A 767 7.53 46.37 19.23
C PRO A 767 7.52 44.82 19.35
N ILE A 768 6.36 44.17 19.59
CA ILE A 768 6.21 42.70 19.47
C ILE A 768 4.91 42.38 18.71
N PRO A 769 4.90 41.45 17.72
CA PRO A 769 3.68 41.10 16.98
C PRO A 769 2.67 40.34 17.85
N THR A 770 1.42 40.82 17.89
CA THR A 770 0.35 40.19 18.68
C THR A 770 -0.41 39.15 17.86
N ILE A 771 -0.06 37.88 18.03
CA ILE A 771 -0.96 36.77 17.66
C ILE A 771 -2.11 36.76 18.68
N ARG A 772 -3.31 37.14 18.22
CA ARG A 772 -4.51 37.16 19.07
C ARG A 772 -5.22 35.80 19.01
N GLY A 773 -5.01 34.98 20.04
CA GLY A 773 -5.78 33.75 20.27
C GLY A 773 -7.09 33.97 21.01
N SER A 774 -7.85 32.87 21.17
CA SER A 774 -9.19 32.72 21.80
C SER A 774 -10.33 33.59 21.21
N GLY A 775 -11.59 33.15 21.22
CA GLY A 775 -12.20 31.86 21.60
C GLY A 775 -13.73 31.98 21.38
N GLY A 776 -14.55 30.93 21.36
CA GLY A 776 -14.35 29.49 21.58
C GLY A 776 -15.66 28.89 22.13
N GLN A 777 -15.81 27.55 22.09
CA GLN A 777 -16.87 26.79 22.82
C GLN A 777 -18.34 27.05 22.38
N LEU A 778 -19.34 26.20 22.63
CA LEU A 778 -19.41 24.78 23.05
C LEU A 778 -20.80 24.18 22.67
N MET A 779 -20.95 22.86 22.85
CA MET A 779 -22.21 22.07 22.80
C MET A 779 -22.84 21.91 21.39
N ASP A 780 -23.55 20.82 21.08
CA ASP A 780 -24.04 19.73 21.95
C ASP A 780 -24.00 18.35 21.25
N GLN A 781 -24.00 17.27 22.05
CA GLN A 781 -23.87 15.84 21.69
C GLN A 781 -22.50 15.35 21.17
#